data_AF-Q6FJR1-F1
#
_entry.id   AF-Q6FJR1-F1
#
_cell.length_a   1.000
_cell.length_b   1.000
_cell.length_c   1.000
_cell.angle_alpha   90.00
_cell.angle_beta   90.00
_cell.angle_gamma   90.00
#
_symmetry.space_group_name_H-M   'P 1'
#
loop_
_entity.id
_entity.type
_entity.pdbx_description
1 polymer ?
#
loop_
_entity_poly.entity_id
_entity_poly.type
_entity_poly.pdbx_seq_one_letter_code
_entity_poly.pdbx_strand_id
1 'polypeptide(L)'
;MVKSYQRFEQANVFGVISSNSNSVWIEPEASKRKTGNLGQVIVGGLENILVWDIKTGEQIAQLTDGLPPGASDAKLSKPAETTFLKYHPETNLLAAGYADGVIKIWDLISKTVLISFNGHKSAITVLAFDTTGTRLISASKDSDIIVWDLVGESGLYKLRSHKDAITGLWCEDENWLISTSKDGLVKIWDLKSQQCVETHLAHTGECWSLGIIEDMAVTCSADSQVKLWKLDLQAENGSKLTEKGIIEKQSKQRGVEIDFAVAPDGVKFFYIQNADKTIEIYRLRKEEEISRALKKREKRLQDKGMSEEEIKEAMGSPVSLMYHLFQVVRSPYKIKSAQWTVCSNSKLELVVTTSNNSIEYYSIPYSKREPTQPAPLKLHTIDLHGQRTDIRSTSISDDNKLLATASNGSLKIWNIKTKRCIRSFECGYALTCKFLPGGALVVVGTRNGELQLFDIASSTMLDNKEGAHDAAIWSLDLTSDGRKLVTGSADKTVRFWTFEVSEVPVSDESNKTMPMLQLFHDTTLELDDDILSVVISPDDKFIAVSLLDNTVKVFFLDSMKFFLSLYGHKLPVLSMDISYDSKLIVTCSADKNIKIWGLDFGDCHKSLFAHQDSIMNVKFLPESYNFFSCSKDATVKYWDGQKFECIQKLAAHQSEVWSISVSNDGTFVISTGHDHSIRVWEETEDQVFLEEEREKEMDEQYEDTLLTSLEGGAGDEMLSVKKGDNEESEEVEGVHKQTVESLKAGERLMEALEIGVNDIIAMEEFNEQLNAWKKSKKGIQPIRPQENTLLVALKKTPEEYIIETLVKIKPSQIEDALMVMPFSYILKFLKFIDVVTTKAALLQKHISLVCKTLFFVIRFNYKELVAQKNANLKLQITRVKDNLRKSLKSNVDELGFNIEGMKFIKQQWELNHHLEFNDEYEEKNFEEKHSKKRVFGTLA
;
A
#
# COMPACT_ATOMS: atom_id res chain seq x y z
N MET A 1 -1.83 -43.53 5.83
CA MET A 1 -1.12 -42.34 6.31
C MET A 1 -1.56 -41.18 5.45
N VAL A 2 -2.11 -40.12 6.05
CA VAL A 2 -2.37 -38.87 5.33
C VAL A 2 -1.00 -38.30 4.97
N LYS A 3 -0.71 -38.14 3.68
CA LYS A 3 0.53 -37.47 3.21
C LYS A 3 0.44 -36.01 3.65
N SER A 4 1.31 -35.60 4.56
CA SER A 4 1.48 -34.21 4.98
C SER A 4 2.36 -33.47 3.97
N TYR A 5 2.04 -32.21 3.70
CA TYR A 5 2.85 -31.34 2.84
C TYR A 5 3.48 -30.25 3.69
N GLN A 6 4.65 -29.76 3.30
CA GLN A 6 5.25 -28.60 3.92
C GLN A 6 4.70 -27.33 3.26
N ARG A 7 4.56 -26.29 4.07
CA ARG A 7 4.02 -24.99 3.66
C ARG A 7 5.12 -24.14 3.03
N PHE A 8 4.78 -23.38 2.01
CA PHE A 8 5.66 -22.34 1.48
C PHE A 8 5.22 -20.97 2.00
N GLU A 9 6.13 -20.22 2.60
CA GLU A 9 5.88 -18.87 3.08
C GLU A 9 6.76 -17.86 2.35
N GLN A 10 6.24 -16.63 2.20
CA GLN A 10 7.01 -15.55 1.63
C GLN A 10 8.09 -15.09 2.61
N ALA A 11 9.33 -15.50 2.37
CA ALA A 11 10.48 -15.06 3.18
C ALA A 11 10.87 -13.61 2.85
N ASN A 12 10.91 -13.25 1.56
CA ASN A 12 11.43 -11.96 1.12
C ASN A 12 10.76 -11.43 -0.15
N VAL A 13 10.74 -10.10 -0.27
CA VAL A 13 10.37 -9.35 -1.49
C VAL A 13 11.43 -8.30 -1.76
N PHE A 14 11.95 -8.26 -2.98
CA PHE A 14 12.89 -7.24 -3.43
C PHE A 14 12.72 -6.96 -4.93
N GLY A 15 13.50 -6.03 -5.48
CA GLY A 15 13.38 -5.59 -6.88
C GLY A 15 12.44 -4.41 -7.09
N VAL A 16 11.70 -3.99 -6.05
CA VAL A 16 10.86 -2.79 -6.05
C VAL A 16 11.56 -1.65 -5.31
N ILE A 17 11.64 -0.49 -5.95
CA ILE A 17 12.12 0.79 -5.44
C ILE A 17 10.93 1.74 -5.22
N SER A 18 10.00 1.79 -6.18
CA SER A 18 8.80 2.64 -6.13
C SER A 18 7.58 1.96 -6.77
N SER A 19 6.48 1.87 -6.04
CA SER A 19 5.19 1.31 -6.49
C SER A 19 4.16 2.38 -6.88
N ASN A 20 2.86 2.07 -6.91
CA ASN A 20 1.76 3.00 -7.18
C ASN A 20 1.36 3.91 -6.01
N SER A 21 2.37 4.58 -5.46
CA SER A 21 2.25 5.54 -4.37
C SER A 21 2.96 6.86 -4.65
N ASN A 22 2.67 7.86 -3.83
CA ASN A 22 3.46 9.07 -3.73
C ASN A 22 4.77 8.82 -2.96
N SER A 23 5.63 9.83 -2.95
CA SER A 23 6.87 9.83 -2.20
C SER A 23 6.80 10.83 -1.05
N VAL A 24 7.47 10.47 0.04
CA VAL A 24 7.56 11.32 1.22
C VAL A 24 9.01 11.50 1.63
N TRP A 25 9.48 12.73 1.72
CA TRP A 25 10.83 13.08 2.09
C TRP A 25 10.96 13.34 3.59
N ILE A 26 12.06 12.86 4.16
CA ILE A 26 12.44 13.07 5.56
C ILE A 26 13.71 13.89 5.63
N GLU A 27 13.61 14.98 6.39
CA GLU A 27 14.75 15.80 6.76
C GLU A 27 15.76 15.02 7.59
N PRO A 28 17.06 15.07 7.25
CA PRO A 28 18.08 14.51 8.12
C PRO A 28 18.14 15.34 9.42
N GLU A 29 18.24 14.64 10.57
CA GLU A 29 18.46 15.24 11.88
C GLU A 29 19.58 16.29 11.83
N ALA A 30 19.40 17.41 12.54
CA ALA A 30 20.30 18.57 12.48
C ALA A 30 21.78 18.23 12.80
N SER A 31 22.04 17.18 13.58
CA SER A 31 23.39 16.66 13.88
C SER A 31 24.07 16.02 12.66
N LYS A 32 23.29 15.35 11.79
CA LYS A 32 23.76 14.64 10.58
C LYS A 32 23.84 15.54 9.35
N ARG A 33 23.19 16.71 9.34
CA ARG A 33 23.39 17.74 8.27
C ARG A 33 24.85 18.15 8.12
N LYS A 34 25.62 18.20 9.22
CA LYS A 34 27.06 18.51 9.20
C LYS A 34 27.91 17.44 8.51
N THR A 35 27.41 16.21 8.36
CA THR A 35 28.09 15.09 7.68
C THR A 35 27.76 14.99 6.18
N GLY A 36 26.96 15.91 5.65
CA GLY A 36 26.59 15.96 4.25
C GLY A 36 25.62 14.85 3.81
N ASN A 37 24.71 14.42 4.69
CA ASN A 37 23.59 13.56 4.30
C ASN A 37 22.45 14.40 3.72
N LEU A 38 21.96 14.03 2.53
CA LEU A 38 20.95 14.78 1.76
C LEU A 38 19.51 14.56 2.27
N GLY A 39 19.26 13.45 2.96
CA GLY A 39 17.96 13.08 3.51
C GLY A 39 17.53 11.66 3.11
N GLN A 40 16.37 11.25 3.60
CA GLN A 40 15.79 9.94 3.32
C GLN A 40 14.48 10.10 2.54
N VAL A 41 14.14 9.11 1.72
CA VAL A 41 12.88 9.08 0.98
C VAL A 41 12.11 7.82 1.36
N ILE A 42 10.86 8.01 1.73
CA ILE A 42 9.88 6.94 1.92
C ILE A 42 9.07 6.81 0.64
N VAL A 43 8.96 5.59 0.14
CA VAL A 43 8.13 5.24 -1.01
C VAL A 43 7.37 3.96 -0.72
N GLY A 44 6.18 3.79 -1.30
CA GLY A 44 5.51 2.50 -1.29
C GLY A 44 6.24 1.46 -2.14
N GLY A 45 6.26 0.23 -1.65
CA GLY A 45 6.83 -0.96 -2.26
C GLY A 45 5.80 -2.08 -2.32
N LEU A 46 4.71 -1.84 -3.04
CA LEU A 46 3.52 -2.70 -3.12
C LEU A 46 2.77 -2.73 -1.79
N GLU A 47 2.72 -3.86 -1.09
CA GLU A 47 2.11 -3.92 0.25
C GLU A 47 2.99 -3.32 1.36
N ASN A 48 4.28 -3.14 1.08
CA ASN A 48 5.28 -2.71 2.06
C ASN A 48 5.66 -1.24 1.85
N ILE A 49 6.30 -0.64 2.84
CA ILE A 49 6.85 0.71 2.73
C ILE A 49 8.38 0.63 2.79
N LEU A 50 9.05 1.31 1.86
CA LEU A 50 10.49 1.28 1.69
C LEU A 50 11.09 2.63 2.07
N VAL A 51 12.17 2.60 2.86
CA VAL A 51 12.93 3.80 3.23
C VAL A 51 14.31 3.73 2.59
N TRP A 52 14.62 4.72 1.76
CA TRP A 52 15.86 4.83 0.99
C TRP A 52 16.70 6.02 1.46
N ASP A 53 18.03 5.84 1.51
CA ASP A 53 18.96 6.98 1.61
C ASP A 53 19.33 7.44 0.19
N ILE A 54 19.11 8.72 -0.12
CA ILE A 54 19.38 9.27 -1.46
C ILE A 54 20.88 9.25 -1.77
N LYS A 55 21.73 9.46 -0.76
CA LYS A 55 23.16 9.62 -0.98
C LYS A 55 23.85 8.30 -1.29
N THR A 56 23.51 7.26 -0.55
CA THR A 56 24.11 5.92 -0.73
C THR A 56 23.33 5.07 -1.73
N GLY A 57 22.04 5.35 -1.91
CA GLY A 57 21.14 4.52 -2.72
C GLY A 57 20.80 3.19 -2.04
N GLU A 58 21.16 2.99 -0.77
CA GLU A 58 20.86 1.77 -0.03
C GLU A 58 19.48 1.84 0.65
N GLN A 59 18.81 0.69 0.71
CA GLN A 59 17.57 0.52 1.46
C GLN A 59 17.88 0.43 2.96
N ILE A 60 17.36 1.36 3.75
CA ILE A 60 17.56 1.41 5.21
C ILE A 60 16.56 0.50 5.93
N ALA A 61 15.30 0.53 5.49
CA ALA A 61 14.21 -0.19 6.14
C ALA A 61 13.15 -0.64 5.15
N GLN A 62 12.51 -1.76 5.49
CA GLN A 62 11.27 -2.24 4.90
C GLN A 62 10.27 -2.37 6.04
N LEU A 63 9.18 -1.63 5.97
CA LEU A 63 8.07 -1.74 6.92
C LEU A 63 7.08 -2.75 6.36
N THR A 64 6.83 -3.83 7.11
CA THR A 64 5.92 -4.92 6.75
C THR A 64 4.95 -5.18 7.90
N ASP A 65 3.75 -5.67 7.59
CA ASP A 65 2.65 -5.85 8.56
C ASP A 65 2.88 -7.02 9.54
N GLY A 66 4.08 -7.60 9.56
CA GLY A 66 4.44 -8.72 10.43
C GLY A 66 3.88 -10.09 10.02
N LEU A 67 2.83 -10.14 9.19
CA LEU A 67 2.26 -11.39 8.67
C LEU A 67 2.81 -11.69 7.26
N PRO A 68 3.59 -12.76 7.06
CA PRO A 68 4.10 -13.10 5.73
C PRO A 68 2.96 -13.66 4.86
N PRO A 69 2.78 -13.17 3.62
CA PRO A 69 1.86 -13.79 2.68
C PRO A 69 2.18 -15.27 2.49
N GLY A 70 1.12 -16.09 2.49
CA GLY A 70 1.27 -17.54 2.43
C GLY A 70 1.32 -18.23 3.79
N ALA A 71 1.47 -17.53 4.93
CA ALA A 71 1.41 -18.12 6.26
C ALA A 71 0.02 -18.66 6.67
N SER A 72 -0.06 -19.48 7.72
CA SER A 72 -1.31 -20.11 8.19
C SER A 72 -2.43 -19.11 8.45
N ASP A 73 -2.06 -17.95 8.99
CA ASP A 73 -3.00 -16.91 9.41
C ASP A 73 -3.23 -15.88 8.29
N ALA A 74 -2.45 -15.93 7.21
CA ALA A 74 -2.59 -15.01 6.08
C ALA A 74 -3.83 -15.34 5.26
N LYS A 75 -4.55 -14.31 4.82
CA LYS A 75 -5.69 -14.48 3.90
C LYS A 75 -5.22 -15.02 2.55
N LEU A 76 -6.05 -15.79 1.85
CA LEU A 76 -5.75 -16.27 0.49
C LEU A 76 -6.09 -15.19 -0.58
N SER A 77 -6.55 -14.01 -0.16
CA SER A 77 -6.73 -12.84 -1.02
C SER A 77 -5.44 -12.04 -1.19
N LYS A 78 -5.39 -11.23 -2.24
CA LYS A 78 -4.22 -10.39 -2.54
C LYS A 78 -4.03 -9.36 -1.42
N PRO A 79 -2.81 -9.15 -0.91
CA PRO A 79 -2.54 -8.07 0.04
C PRO A 79 -2.85 -6.73 -0.63
N ALA A 80 -3.24 -5.72 0.14
CA ALA A 80 -3.54 -4.42 -0.43
C ALA A 80 -2.24 -3.64 -0.75
N GLU A 81 -2.17 -3.03 -1.93
CA GLU A 81 -1.08 -2.13 -2.31
C GLU A 81 -1.20 -0.78 -1.55
N THR A 82 -0.07 -0.22 -1.13
CA THR A 82 0.04 1.15 -0.59
C THR A 82 -0.20 2.16 -1.70
N THR A 83 -1.23 3.00 -1.55
CA THR A 83 -1.63 4.00 -2.55
C THR A 83 -1.15 5.40 -2.20
N PHE A 84 -1.12 5.75 -0.91
CA PHE A 84 -0.75 7.09 -0.47
C PHE A 84 -0.05 7.07 0.89
N LEU A 85 0.97 7.91 1.04
CA LEU A 85 1.79 8.06 2.23
C LEU A 85 1.81 9.53 2.65
N LYS A 86 1.71 9.78 3.95
CA LYS A 86 1.92 11.11 4.53
C LYS A 86 2.73 10.97 5.81
N TYR A 87 3.78 11.76 5.94
CA TYR A 87 4.63 11.80 7.12
C TYR A 87 4.37 13.09 7.90
N HIS A 88 4.35 12.99 9.22
CA HIS A 88 4.31 14.12 10.12
C HIS A 88 5.66 14.27 10.85
N PRO A 89 6.42 15.36 10.62
CA PRO A 89 7.79 15.47 11.10
C PRO A 89 7.93 15.63 12.61
N GLU A 90 6.98 16.28 13.30
CA GLU A 90 7.10 16.52 14.74
C GLU A 90 6.82 15.28 15.58
N THR A 91 5.87 14.44 15.15
CA THR A 91 5.46 13.23 15.87
C THR A 91 6.18 11.98 15.36
N ASN A 92 6.91 12.08 14.25
CA ASN A 92 7.59 10.98 13.57
C ASN A 92 6.63 9.83 13.16
N LEU A 93 5.36 10.18 12.92
CA LEU A 93 4.33 9.24 12.50
C LEU A 93 4.19 9.26 10.98
N LEU A 94 4.02 8.08 10.40
CA LEU A 94 3.75 7.89 8.98
C LEU A 94 2.36 7.26 8.83
N ALA A 95 1.43 7.96 8.20
CA ALA A 95 0.16 7.39 7.78
C ALA A 95 0.29 6.80 6.38
N ALA A 96 -0.11 5.54 6.23
CA ALA A 96 -0.11 4.81 4.98
C ALA A 96 -1.53 4.35 4.63
N GLY A 97 -2.02 4.80 3.48
CA GLY A 97 -3.30 4.38 2.92
C GLY A 97 -3.11 3.25 1.91
N TYR A 98 -4.03 2.29 1.95
CA TYR A 98 -4.01 1.09 1.12
C TYR A 98 -5.18 1.08 0.12
N ALA A 99 -5.07 0.21 -0.88
CA ALA A 99 -6.04 0.06 -1.97
C ALA A 99 -7.41 -0.50 -1.54
N ASP A 100 -7.48 -1.16 -0.39
CA ASP A 100 -8.69 -1.69 0.24
C ASP A 100 -9.44 -0.66 1.12
N GLY A 101 -8.86 0.53 1.30
CA GLY A 101 -9.40 1.59 2.15
C GLY A 101 -8.94 1.53 3.60
N VAL A 102 -8.01 0.63 3.94
CA VAL A 102 -7.37 0.58 5.26
C VAL A 102 -6.30 1.65 5.37
N ILE A 103 -6.17 2.26 6.54
CA ILE A 103 -5.08 3.17 6.88
C ILE A 103 -4.29 2.55 8.01
N LYS A 104 -2.96 2.50 7.88
CA LYS A 104 -2.07 2.08 8.96
C LYS A 104 -1.15 3.22 9.34
N ILE A 105 -1.02 3.45 10.64
CA ILE A 105 -0.10 4.42 11.19
C ILE A 105 1.12 3.70 11.70
N TRP A 106 2.26 4.07 11.14
CA TRP A 106 3.57 3.54 11.47
C TRP A 106 4.32 4.54 12.33
N ASP A 107 5.01 4.02 13.33
CA ASP A 107 6.08 4.75 13.98
C ASP A 107 7.41 4.37 13.31
N LEU A 108 8.15 5.36 12.83
CA LEU A 108 9.43 5.12 12.14
C LEU A 108 10.55 4.66 13.08
N ILE A 109 10.40 4.88 14.39
CA ILE A 109 11.40 4.43 15.39
C ILE A 109 11.25 2.93 15.62
N SER A 110 10.04 2.49 15.98
CA SER A 110 9.74 1.08 16.25
C SER A 110 9.56 0.24 14.99
N LYS A 111 9.23 0.87 13.85
CA LYS A 111 8.89 0.22 12.57
C LYS A 111 7.69 -0.70 12.65
N THR A 112 6.83 -0.51 13.65
CA THR A 112 5.61 -1.29 13.85
C THR A 112 4.37 -0.44 13.55
N VAL A 113 3.29 -1.12 13.16
CA VAL A 113 1.96 -0.49 13.06
C VAL A 113 1.47 -0.21 14.47
N LEU A 114 1.15 1.06 14.76
CA LEU A 114 0.51 1.46 16.00
C LEU A 114 -1.01 1.26 15.91
N ILE A 115 -1.61 1.82 14.86
CA ILE A 115 -3.06 1.91 14.70
C ILE A 115 -3.45 1.50 13.28
N SER A 116 -4.54 0.75 13.17
CA SER A 116 -5.21 0.42 11.90
C SER A 116 -6.62 1.02 11.90
N PHE A 117 -6.89 1.92 10.94
CA PHE A 117 -8.22 2.47 10.69
C PHE A 117 -8.87 1.82 9.48
N ASN A 118 -10.12 1.41 9.67
CA ASN A 118 -10.97 0.86 8.62
C ASN A 118 -12.23 1.71 8.58
N GLY A 119 -12.58 2.25 7.42
CA GLY A 119 -13.78 3.07 7.27
C GLY A 119 -14.14 3.35 5.81
N HIS A 120 -13.14 3.45 4.95
CA HIS A 120 -13.34 3.60 3.51
C HIS A 120 -13.69 2.27 2.85
N LYS A 121 -14.54 2.33 1.83
CA LYS A 121 -14.95 1.16 1.03
C LYS A 121 -13.99 0.88 -0.12
N SER A 122 -13.26 1.91 -0.56
CA SER A 122 -12.36 1.82 -1.70
C SER A 122 -10.97 2.40 -1.38
N ALA A 123 -10.09 2.37 -2.37
CA ALA A 123 -8.73 2.86 -2.27
C ALA A 123 -8.65 4.31 -1.77
N ILE A 124 -7.75 4.53 -0.82
CA ILE A 124 -7.42 5.86 -0.31
C ILE A 124 -6.65 6.64 -1.37
N THR A 125 -7.08 7.87 -1.61
CA THR A 125 -6.48 8.76 -2.61
C THR A 125 -5.56 9.79 -1.98
N VAL A 126 -5.95 10.39 -0.84
CA VAL A 126 -5.20 11.46 -0.17
C VAL A 126 -5.30 11.32 1.35
N LEU A 127 -4.19 11.61 2.03
CA LEU A 127 -4.09 11.71 3.49
C LEU A 127 -3.50 13.07 3.88
N ALA A 128 -4.08 13.71 4.89
CA ALA A 128 -3.60 14.97 5.46
C ALA A 128 -3.59 14.89 6.98
N PHE A 129 -2.46 15.24 7.59
CA PHE A 129 -2.39 15.48 9.04
C PHE A 129 -2.77 16.93 9.34
N ASP A 130 -3.34 17.12 10.53
CA ASP A 130 -3.47 18.45 11.13
C ASP A 130 -2.09 19.02 11.54
N THR A 131 -2.02 20.34 11.76
CA THR A 131 -0.79 21.06 12.19
C THR A 131 -0.22 20.52 13.49
N THR A 132 -1.09 20.01 14.38
CA THR A 132 -0.71 19.40 15.65
C THR A 132 -0.34 17.93 15.56
N GLY A 133 -0.64 17.27 14.43
CA GLY A 133 -0.46 15.82 14.25
C GLY A 133 -1.36 14.94 15.12
N THR A 134 -2.42 15.50 15.74
CA THR A 134 -3.37 14.73 16.58
C THR A 134 -4.54 14.15 15.80
N ARG A 135 -4.91 14.80 14.69
CA ARG A 135 -5.98 14.35 13.79
C ARG A 135 -5.41 13.98 12.43
N LEU A 136 -6.02 12.97 11.81
CA LEU A 136 -5.72 12.53 10.45
C LEU A 136 -6.99 12.64 9.62
N ILE A 137 -6.91 13.22 8.45
CA ILE A 137 -8.00 13.32 7.49
C ILE A 137 -7.68 12.42 6.31
N SER A 138 -8.61 11.55 5.96
CA SER A 138 -8.45 10.65 4.83
C SER A 138 -9.57 10.82 3.81
N ALA A 139 -9.17 10.83 2.55
CA ALA A 139 -10.05 10.83 1.40
C ALA A 139 -9.88 9.54 0.61
N SER A 140 -10.99 9.08 0.03
CA SER A 140 -11.05 7.84 -0.72
C SER A 140 -11.70 8.07 -2.09
N LYS A 141 -11.55 7.04 -2.93
CA LYS A 141 -12.17 6.97 -4.24
C LYS A 141 -13.69 6.77 -4.17
N ASP A 142 -14.23 6.46 -2.99
CA ASP A 142 -15.67 6.28 -2.71
C ASP A 142 -16.40 7.59 -2.43
N SER A 143 -15.75 8.74 -2.68
CA SER A 143 -16.25 10.12 -2.48
C SER A 143 -16.35 10.59 -1.02
N ASP A 144 -15.95 9.76 -0.07
CA ASP A 144 -16.06 10.09 1.35
C ASP A 144 -14.77 10.71 1.90
N ILE A 145 -14.92 11.69 2.81
CA ILE A 145 -13.82 12.20 3.65
C ILE A 145 -14.09 11.78 5.08
N ILE A 146 -13.09 11.20 5.74
CA ILE A 146 -13.19 10.81 7.14
C ILE A 146 -12.13 11.55 7.95
N VAL A 147 -12.55 12.14 9.07
CA VAL A 147 -11.66 12.72 10.07
C VAL A 147 -11.46 11.72 11.21
N TRP A 148 -10.22 11.37 11.48
CA TRP A 148 -9.78 10.43 12.49
C TRP A 148 -9.09 11.16 13.63
N ASP A 149 -9.34 10.71 14.85
CA ASP A 149 -8.54 11.08 16.01
C ASP A 149 -7.52 9.96 16.30
N LEU A 150 -6.24 10.32 16.40
CA LEU A 150 -5.17 9.37 16.67
C LEU A 150 -5.14 8.93 18.13
N VAL A 151 -5.59 9.79 19.05
CA VAL A 151 -5.58 9.49 20.49
C VAL A 151 -6.80 8.66 20.89
N GLY A 152 -7.98 9.01 20.35
CA GLY A 152 -9.22 8.27 20.56
C GLY A 152 -9.33 6.98 19.74
N GLU A 153 -8.43 6.79 18.76
CA GLU A 153 -8.41 5.68 17.82
C GLU A 153 -9.78 5.43 17.16
N SER A 154 -10.49 6.52 16.83
CA SER A 154 -11.84 6.48 16.27
C SER A 154 -12.02 7.50 15.15
N GLY A 155 -12.87 7.16 14.18
CA GLY A 155 -13.38 8.12 13.21
C GLY A 155 -14.36 9.07 13.90
N LEU A 156 -14.07 10.37 13.89
CA LEU A 156 -14.92 11.38 14.54
C LEU A 156 -16.21 11.58 13.76
N TYR A 157 -16.10 11.81 12.45
CA TYR A 157 -17.23 12.00 11.55
C TYR A 157 -16.83 11.77 10.11
N LYS A 158 -17.85 11.45 9.29
CA LYS A 158 -17.77 11.24 7.85
C LYS A 158 -18.43 12.39 7.12
N LEU A 159 -17.70 13.07 6.25
CA LEU A 159 -18.21 14.13 5.39
C LEU A 159 -18.56 13.54 4.02
N ARG A 160 -19.85 13.49 3.70
CA ARG A 160 -20.38 12.93 2.46
C ARG A 160 -21.11 14.02 1.68
N SER A 161 -20.48 14.49 0.60
CA SER A 161 -21.07 15.51 -0.28
C SER A 161 -20.50 15.48 -1.69
N HIS A 162 -19.28 14.97 -1.90
CA HIS A 162 -18.72 14.78 -3.24
C HIS A 162 -19.43 13.65 -3.99
N LYS A 163 -19.44 13.72 -5.32
CA LYS A 163 -20.10 12.70 -6.16
C LYS A 163 -19.12 11.69 -6.77
N ASP A 164 -17.86 12.09 -6.95
CA ASP A 164 -16.79 11.24 -7.49
C ASP A 164 -15.58 11.28 -6.54
N ALA A 165 -14.55 10.51 -6.88
CA ALA A 165 -13.32 10.33 -6.15
C ALA A 165 -12.65 11.67 -5.78
N ILE A 166 -12.18 11.75 -4.54
CA ILE A 166 -11.52 12.94 -4.02
C ILE A 166 -10.06 12.92 -4.45
N THR A 167 -9.60 14.04 -4.98
CA THR A 167 -8.28 14.17 -5.63
C THR A 167 -7.32 15.04 -4.83
N GLY A 168 -7.82 15.88 -3.93
CA GLY A 168 -7.00 16.77 -3.12
C GLY A 168 -7.68 17.12 -1.80
N LEU A 169 -6.88 17.24 -0.75
CA LEU A 169 -7.29 17.68 0.58
C LEU A 169 -6.26 18.65 1.13
N TRP A 170 -6.74 19.68 1.80
CA TRP A 170 -5.90 20.61 2.55
C TRP A 170 -6.66 21.08 3.79
N CYS A 171 -5.97 21.09 4.94
CA CYS A 171 -6.55 21.47 6.22
C CYS A 171 -5.74 22.63 6.82
N GLU A 172 -6.44 23.62 7.35
CA GLU A 172 -5.85 24.68 8.15
C GLU A 172 -6.47 24.66 9.55
N ASP A 173 -5.66 24.19 10.50
CA ASP A 173 -6.02 23.99 11.90
C ASP A 173 -7.34 23.22 12.10
N GLU A 174 -8.01 23.45 13.23
CA GLU A 174 -9.25 22.78 13.62
C GLU A 174 -10.52 23.35 12.95
N ASN A 175 -10.40 24.34 12.08
CA ASN A 175 -11.56 25.09 11.58
C ASN A 175 -11.93 24.73 10.14
N TRP A 176 -10.98 24.82 9.21
CA TRP A 176 -11.29 24.82 7.79
C TRP A 176 -10.62 23.65 7.07
N LEU A 177 -11.42 22.93 6.29
CA LEU A 177 -10.96 21.87 5.41
C LEU A 177 -11.39 22.20 3.98
N ILE A 178 -10.47 22.10 3.04
CA ILE A 178 -10.73 22.32 1.61
C ILE A 178 -10.47 21.02 0.88
N SER A 179 -11.39 20.68 0.00
CA SER A 179 -11.35 19.42 -0.75
C SER A 179 -11.65 19.66 -2.22
N THR A 180 -10.99 18.88 -3.08
CA THR A 180 -11.27 18.83 -4.51
C THR A 180 -11.64 17.42 -4.90
N SER A 181 -12.62 17.30 -5.79
CA SER A 181 -13.04 16.03 -6.34
C SER A 181 -12.93 16.00 -7.86
N LYS A 182 -12.86 14.78 -8.38
CA LYS A 182 -12.90 14.46 -9.79
C LYS A 182 -14.21 14.90 -10.46
N ASP A 183 -15.26 15.18 -9.69
CA ASP A 183 -16.50 15.80 -10.19
C ASP A 183 -16.33 17.26 -10.66
N GLY A 184 -15.15 17.86 -10.45
CA GLY A 184 -14.83 19.22 -10.88
C GLY A 184 -15.15 20.29 -9.83
N LEU A 185 -15.59 19.89 -8.63
CA LEU A 185 -15.96 20.80 -7.55
C LEU A 185 -14.82 21.01 -6.55
N VAL A 186 -14.74 22.23 -6.02
CA VAL A 186 -14.00 22.57 -4.80
C VAL A 186 -15.02 22.81 -3.69
N LYS A 187 -14.84 22.15 -2.54
CA LYS A 187 -15.69 22.32 -1.36
C LYS A 187 -14.88 22.77 -0.16
N ILE A 188 -15.42 23.78 0.54
CA ILE A 188 -14.91 24.28 1.82
C ILE A 188 -15.83 23.78 2.93
N TRP A 189 -15.22 23.17 3.93
CA TRP A 189 -15.88 22.56 5.08
C TRP A 189 -15.48 23.31 6.34
N ASP A 190 -16.47 23.52 7.21
CA ASP A 190 -16.22 23.91 8.58
C ASP A 190 -16.25 22.66 9.47
N LEU A 191 -15.13 22.35 10.12
CA LEU A 191 -14.98 21.16 10.96
C LEU A 191 -15.79 21.28 12.27
N LYS A 192 -16.14 22.49 12.70
CA LYS A 192 -16.96 22.71 13.91
C LYS A 192 -18.44 22.44 13.66
N SER A 193 -18.96 22.95 12.55
CA SER A 193 -20.36 22.73 12.15
C SER A 193 -20.57 21.44 11.35
N GLN A 194 -19.49 20.84 10.83
CA GLN A 194 -19.49 19.59 10.05
C GLN A 194 -20.31 19.68 8.77
N GLN A 195 -20.42 20.88 8.20
CA GLN A 195 -21.20 21.15 6.99
C GLN A 195 -20.33 21.76 5.90
N CYS A 196 -20.76 21.58 4.65
CA CYS A 196 -20.15 22.26 3.52
C CYS A 196 -20.61 23.72 3.52
N VAL A 197 -19.67 24.65 3.63
CA VAL A 197 -19.98 26.09 3.66
C VAL A 197 -20.05 26.67 2.24
N GLU A 198 -19.12 26.28 1.38
CA GLU A 198 -19.06 26.75 -0.01
C GLU A 198 -18.75 25.62 -0.97
N THR A 199 -19.46 25.61 -2.11
CA THR A 199 -19.18 24.73 -3.24
C THR A 199 -18.96 25.59 -4.48
N HIS A 200 -17.79 25.47 -5.10
CA HIS A 200 -17.44 26.19 -6.32
C HIS A 200 -17.17 25.21 -7.46
N LEU A 201 -17.58 25.58 -8.67
CA LEU A 201 -17.22 24.85 -9.88
C LEU A 201 -15.80 25.24 -10.28
N ALA A 202 -14.84 24.34 -10.02
CA ALA A 202 -13.46 24.63 -10.34
C ALA A 202 -13.25 24.58 -11.86
N HIS A 203 -13.57 23.45 -12.48
CA HIS A 203 -13.39 23.24 -13.90
C HIS A 203 -14.67 22.64 -14.50
N THR A 204 -14.83 22.77 -15.82
CA THR A 204 -15.96 22.15 -16.54
C THR A 204 -15.85 20.63 -16.59
N GLY A 205 -14.63 20.10 -16.47
CA GLY A 205 -14.34 18.68 -16.32
C GLY A 205 -13.73 18.37 -14.95
N GLU A 206 -12.90 17.34 -14.90
CA GLU A 206 -12.34 16.83 -13.66
C GLU A 206 -11.30 17.78 -13.03
N CYS A 207 -11.34 17.93 -11.71
CA CYS A 207 -10.31 18.61 -10.92
C CYS A 207 -9.37 17.56 -10.29
N TRP A 208 -8.09 17.60 -10.66
CA TRP A 208 -7.14 16.53 -10.32
C TRP A 208 -6.20 16.85 -9.15
N SER A 209 -5.95 18.13 -8.89
CA SER A 209 -4.98 18.50 -7.87
C SER A 209 -5.38 19.80 -7.22
N LEU A 210 -5.10 19.88 -5.93
CA LEU A 210 -5.24 21.06 -5.11
C LEU A 210 -3.89 21.36 -4.46
N GLY A 211 -3.43 22.60 -4.58
CA GLY A 211 -2.35 23.10 -3.74
C GLY A 211 -2.76 24.44 -3.17
N ILE A 212 -2.45 24.67 -1.89
CA ILE A 212 -2.79 25.91 -1.19
C ILE A 212 -1.56 26.43 -0.46
N ILE A 213 -1.32 27.73 -0.58
CA ILE A 213 -0.43 28.51 0.28
C ILE A 213 -1.25 29.67 0.82
N GLU A 214 -1.35 29.81 2.15
CA GLU A 214 -1.93 30.96 2.85
C GLU A 214 -3.21 31.48 2.14
N ASP A 215 -3.11 32.59 1.41
CA ASP A 215 -4.23 33.28 0.76
C ASP A 215 -4.51 32.84 -0.70
N MET A 216 -3.80 31.85 -1.23
CA MET A 216 -3.87 31.45 -2.63
C MET A 216 -4.05 29.93 -2.77
N ALA A 217 -5.11 29.53 -3.46
CA ALA A 217 -5.34 28.14 -3.84
C ALA A 217 -5.19 27.97 -5.36
N VAL A 218 -4.66 26.82 -5.77
CA VAL A 218 -4.41 26.48 -7.17
C VAL A 218 -5.04 25.13 -7.45
N THR A 219 -5.85 25.08 -8.51
CA THR A 219 -6.49 23.85 -8.97
C THR A 219 -6.07 23.54 -10.40
N CYS A 220 -5.84 22.27 -10.73
CA CYS A 220 -5.61 21.84 -12.10
C CYS A 220 -6.78 21.03 -12.63
N SER A 221 -7.08 21.26 -13.92
CA SER A 221 -7.99 20.40 -14.66
C SER A 221 -7.29 19.20 -15.30
N ALA A 222 -8.10 18.32 -15.89
CA ALA A 222 -7.63 17.29 -16.81
C ALA A 222 -6.91 17.86 -18.05
N ASP A 223 -7.21 19.10 -18.41
CA ASP A 223 -6.62 19.81 -19.55
C ASP A 223 -5.38 20.62 -19.15
N SER A 224 -4.92 21.48 -20.05
CA SER A 224 -3.85 22.45 -19.81
C SER A 224 -4.23 23.58 -18.84
N GLN A 225 -5.50 23.69 -18.45
CA GLN A 225 -5.99 24.82 -17.65
C GLN A 225 -5.73 24.62 -16.15
N VAL A 226 -5.27 25.69 -15.52
CA VAL A 226 -5.00 25.77 -14.09
C VAL A 226 -5.66 27.04 -13.58
N LYS A 227 -6.46 26.94 -12.52
CA LYS A 227 -7.13 28.11 -11.94
C LYS A 227 -6.44 28.55 -10.66
N LEU A 228 -6.29 29.86 -10.53
CA LEU A 228 -5.87 30.51 -9.30
C LEU A 228 -7.10 31.07 -8.57
N TRP A 229 -7.16 30.76 -7.29
CA TRP A 229 -8.19 31.23 -6.36
C TRP A 229 -7.53 32.07 -5.27
N LYS A 230 -8.21 33.12 -4.84
CA LYS A 230 -7.91 33.77 -3.57
C LYS A 230 -8.70 33.07 -2.49
N LEU A 231 -8.03 32.69 -1.41
CA LEU A 231 -8.63 32.20 -0.20
C LEU A 231 -8.67 33.35 0.82
N ASP A 232 -9.84 33.60 1.39
CA ASP A 232 -10.03 34.50 2.52
C ASP A 232 -10.97 33.83 3.53
N LEU A 233 -10.38 33.24 4.57
CA LEU A 233 -11.14 32.44 5.55
C LEU A 233 -11.95 33.28 6.54
N GLN A 234 -11.69 34.60 6.61
CA GLN A 234 -12.41 35.51 7.49
C GLN A 234 -13.60 36.18 6.81
N ALA A 235 -13.72 36.04 5.48
CA ALA A 235 -14.81 36.64 4.71
C ALA A 235 -16.19 36.01 5.00
N GLU A 236 -17.25 36.73 4.64
CA GLU A 236 -18.63 36.25 4.78
C GLU A 236 -18.87 34.98 3.94
N ASN A 237 -19.72 34.09 4.45
CA ASN A 237 -20.10 32.84 3.78
C ASN A 237 -20.63 33.14 2.36
N GLY A 238 -19.98 32.59 1.34
CA GLY A 238 -20.24 32.80 -0.09
C GLY A 238 -19.12 33.54 -0.83
N SER A 239 -18.16 34.14 -0.11
CA SER A 239 -17.06 34.91 -0.69
C SER A 239 -15.66 34.47 -0.25
N LYS A 240 -15.54 33.33 0.44
CA LYS A 240 -14.26 32.84 0.97
C LYS A 240 -13.33 32.38 -0.13
N LEU A 241 -13.87 31.80 -1.19
CA LEU A 241 -13.11 31.45 -2.39
C LEU A 241 -13.52 32.35 -3.56
N THR A 242 -12.55 33.08 -4.10
CA THR A 242 -12.78 33.95 -5.29
C THR A 242 -11.83 33.60 -6.42
N GLU A 243 -12.35 33.49 -7.64
CA GLU A 243 -11.52 33.20 -8.83
C GLU A 243 -10.70 34.44 -9.21
N LYS A 244 -9.36 34.31 -9.20
CA LYS A 244 -8.44 35.37 -9.69
C LYS A 244 -8.10 35.21 -11.16
N GLY A 245 -8.12 33.98 -11.68
CA GLY A 245 -8.08 33.70 -13.12
C GLY A 245 -7.33 32.43 -13.51
N ILE A 246 -7.13 32.25 -14.81
CA ILE A 246 -6.71 30.99 -15.45
C ILE A 246 -5.27 31.09 -15.98
N ILE A 247 -4.51 30.00 -15.86
CA ILE A 247 -3.18 29.75 -16.39
C ILE A 247 -3.28 28.59 -17.38
N GLU A 248 -2.54 28.69 -18.49
CA GLU A 248 -2.35 27.57 -19.43
C GLU A 248 -0.95 26.98 -19.24
N LYS A 249 -0.88 25.67 -18.99
CA LYS A 249 0.35 24.86 -18.92
C LYS A 249 0.93 24.64 -20.31
N GLN A 250 2.21 24.28 -20.38
CA GLN A 250 2.82 23.83 -21.63
C GLN A 250 2.32 22.44 -22.03
N SER A 251 2.16 21.55 -21.06
CA SER A 251 1.56 20.24 -21.31
C SER A 251 0.05 20.33 -21.46
N LYS A 252 -0.51 19.47 -22.33
CA LYS A 252 -1.96 19.28 -22.49
C LYS A 252 -2.49 18.12 -21.64
N GLN A 253 -1.64 17.53 -20.83
CA GLN A 253 -1.98 16.39 -19.99
C GLN A 253 -2.46 16.89 -18.62
N ARG A 254 -3.21 16.04 -17.91
CA ARG A 254 -3.71 16.34 -16.57
C ARG A 254 -2.57 16.63 -15.60
N GLY A 255 -2.78 17.64 -14.74
CA GLY A 255 -1.89 17.94 -13.61
C GLY A 255 -2.26 17.07 -12.41
N VAL A 256 -1.35 16.20 -11.97
CA VAL A 256 -1.63 15.18 -10.94
C VAL A 256 -1.42 15.74 -9.53
N GLU A 257 -0.34 16.48 -9.33
CA GLU A 257 0.04 16.98 -8.00
C GLU A 257 0.57 18.41 -8.10
N ILE A 258 0.22 19.23 -7.10
CA ILE A 258 0.75 20.57 -6.90
C ILE A 258 1.29 20.62 -5.48
N ASP A 259 2.58 20.91 -5.36
CA ASP A 259 3.19 21.15 -4.06
C ASP A 259 3.94 22.47 -4.06
N PHE A 260 3.96 23.07 -2.88
CA PHE A 260 4.33 24.43 -2.63
C PHE A 260 5.58 24.47 -1.75
N ALA A 261 6.53 25.29 -2.16
CA ALA A 261 7.78 25.50 -1.44
C ALA A 261 7.97 26.98 -1.18
N VAL A 262 8.36 27.32 0.03
CA VAL A 262 8.71 28.69 0.37
C VAL A 262 10.20 28.76 0.73
N ALA A 263 10.90 29.65 0.04
CA ALA A 263 12.31 29.90 0.30
C ALA A 263 12.44 30.86 1.50
N PRO A 264 13.53 30.78 2.29
CA PRO A 264 13.75 31.64 3.46
C PRO A 264 13.64 33.15 3.19
N ASP A 265 13.87 33.59 1.95
CA ASP A 265 13.66 34.97 1.50
C ASP A 265 12.17 35.35 1.32
N GLY A 266 11.21 34.47 1.61
CA GLY A 266 9.77 34.65 1.39
C GLY A 266 9.36 34.59 -0.09
N VAL A 267 10.17 33.96 -0.95
CA VAL A 267 9.81 33.70 -2.35
C VAL A 267 9.15 32.34 -2.43
N LYS A 268 7.95 32.31 -3.02
CA LYS A 268 7.13 31.10 -3.11
C LYS A 268 7.30 30.46 -4.49
N PHE A 269 7.54 29.16 -4.50
CA PHE A 269 7.60 28.32 -5.69
C PHE A 269 6.52 27.25 -5.57
N PHE A 270 6.02 26.80 -6.71
CA PHE A 270 5.21 25.59 -6.77
C PHE A 270 5.53 24.86 -8.04
N TYR A 271 5.37 23.55 -8.02
CA TYR A 271 5.40 22.79 -9.27
C TYR A 271 4.02 22.24 -9.58
N ILE A 272 3.80 22.02 -10.86
CA ILE A 272 2.70 21.21 -11.35
C ILE A 272 3.32 19.98 -11.99
N GLN A 273 3.03 18.82 -11.41
CA GLN A 273 3.41 17.55 -12.00
C GLN A 273 2.36 17.16 -13.03
N ASN A 274 2.81 16.89 -14.25
CA ASN A 274 1.94 16.39 -15.30
C ASN A 274 1.95 14.86 -15.33
N ALA A 275 0.88 14.26 -15.86
CA ALA A 275 0.82 12.82 -16.04
C ALA A 275 1.80 12.27 -17.10
N ASP A 276 2.55 13.14 -17.78
CA ASP A 276 3.58 12.75 -18.73
C ASP A 276 4.96 12.65 -18.06
N LYS A 277 6.01 13.13 -18.72
CA LYS A 277 7.39 13.09 -18.24
C LYS A 277 7.87 14.44 -17.72
N THR A 278 6.96 15.40 -17.55
CA THR A 278 7.30 16.80 -17.29
C THR A 278 6.77 17.29 -15.94
N ILE A 279 7.57 18.12 -15.29
CA ILE A 279 7.17 18.92 -14.13
C ILE A 279 7.42 20.38 -14.50
N GLU A 280 6.39 21.21 -14.37
CA GLU A 280 6.46 22.65 -14.64
C GLU A 280 6.57 23.39 -13.32
N ILE A 281 7.71 24.04 -13.06
CA ILE A 281 7.94 24.81 -11.84
C ILE A 281 7.60 26.28 -12.12
N TYR A 282 6.75 26.84 -11.28
CA TYR A 282 6.34 28.23 -11.28
C TYR A 282 6.90 28.96 -10.07
N ARG A 283 7.29 30.21 -10.29
CA ARG A 283 7.68 31.15 -9.24
C ARG A 283 6.60 32.19 -9.07
N LEU A 284 6.14 32.38 -7.84
CA LEU A 284 5.26 33.46 -7.46
C LEU A 284 6.05 34.75 -7.21
N ARG A 285 5.56 35.87 -7.76
CA ARG A 285 6.16 37.18 -7.54
C ARG A 285 5.71 37.76 -6.20
N LYS A 286 6.60 38.50 -5.55
CA LYS A 286 6.26 39.27 -4.34
C LYS A 286 5.32 40.42 -4.67
N GLU A 287 4.54 40.85 -3.68
CA GLU A 287 3.61 41.97 -3.82
C GLU A 287 4.29 43.29 -4.24
N GLU A 288 5.53 43.53 -3.78
CA GLU A 288 6.34 44.68 -4.21
C GLU A 288 6.66 44.65 -5.72
N GLU A 289 6.93 43.46 -6.27
CA GLU A 289 7.22 43.33 -7.70
C GLU A 289 5.94 43.47 -8.52
N ILE A 290 4.83 42.94 -8.02
CA ILE A 290 3.50 43.09 -8.62
C ILE A 290 3.11 44.57 -8.65
N SER A 291 3.20 45.31 -7.54
CA SER A 291 2.86 46.74 -7.48
C SER A 291 3.74 47.61 -8.39
N ARG A 292 5.05 47.32 -8.47
CA ARG A 292 5.96 48.02 -9.42
C ARG A 292 5.60 47.70 -10.87
N ALA A 293 5.21 46.47 -11.18
CA ALA A 293 4.79 46.08 -12.53
C ALA A 293 3.44 46.71 -12.91
N LEU A 294 2.49 46.75 -11.97
CA LEU A 294 1.20 47.43 -12.12
C LEU A 294 1.41 48.92 -12.39
N LYS A 295 2.24 49.63 -11.61
CA LYS A 295 2.59 51.03 -11.85
C LYS A 295 3.24 51.28 -13.21
N LYS A 296 4.10 50.37 -13.68
CA LYS A 296 4.71 50.46 -15.03
C LYS A 296 3.68 50.24 -16.14
N ARG A 297 2.74 49.32 -15.95
CA ARG A 297 1.65 49.04 -16.89
C ARG A 297 0.67 50.22 -16.94
N GLU A 298 0.28 50.73 -15.79
CA GLU A 298 -0.55 51.92 -15.63
C GLU A 298 0.09 53.11 -16.35
N LYS A 299 1.38 53.38 -16.11
CA LYS A 299 2.11 54.43 -16.83
C LYS A 299 2.11 54.21 -18.35
N ARG A 300 2.31 52.98 -18.83
CA ARG A 300 2.24 52.65 -20.27
C ARG A 300 0.84 52.85 -20.88
N LEU A 301 -0.22 52.62 -20.10
CA LEU A 301 -1.60 52.81 -20.54
C LEU A 301 -1.98 54.29 -20.52
N GLN A 302 -1.50 55.05 -19.52
CA GLN A 302 -1.58 56.51 -19.48
C GLN A 302 -0.81 57.15 -20.65
N ASP A 303 0.40 56.67 -20.96
CA ASP A 303 1.21 57.13 -22.10
C ASP A 303 0.52 56.82 -23.46
N LYS A 304 -0.38 55.83 -23.51
CA LYS A 304 -1.22 55.51 -24.67
C LYS A 304 -2.49 56.36 -24.76
N GLY A 305 -2.75 57.25 -23.80
CA GLY A 305 -3.86 58.18 -23.81
C GLY A 305 -5.23 57.60 -23.44
N MET A 306 -5.26 56.45 -22.75
CA MET A 306 -6.52 55.83 -22.27
C MET A 306 -7.07 56.59 -21.05
N SER A 307 -8.40 56.64 -20.91
CA SER A 307 -9.08 57.27 -19.77
C SER A 307 -8.90 56.47 -18.46
N GLU A 308 -9.02 57.11 -17.29
CA GLU A 308 -8.83 56.45 -15.99
C GLU A 308 -9.79 55.27 -15.75
N GLU A 309 -10.99 55.30 -16.34
CA GLU A 309 -11.99 54.22 -16.27
C GLU A 309 -11.61 53.04 -17.18
N GLU A 310 -11.17 53.30 -18.41
CA GLU A 310 -10.64 52.26 -19.33
C GLU A 310 -9.33 51.66 -18.81
N ILE A 311 -8.52 52.43 -18.08
CA ILE A 311 -7.32 51.93 -17.40
C ILE A 311 -7.73 50.97 -16.29
N LYS A 312 -8.75 51.28 -15.47
CA LYS A 312 -9.25 50.37 -14.43
C LYS A 312 -9.82 49.07 -15.02
N GLU A 313 -10.53 49.15 -16.14
CA GLU A 313 -11.11 47.99 -16.83
C GLU A 313 -10.02 47.14 -17.50
N ALA A 314 -9.04 47.76 -18.17
CA ALA A 314 -7.87 47.08 -18.74
C ALA A 314 -6.86 46.57 -17.68
N MET A 315 -7.01 47.00 -16.43
CA MET A 315 -6.26 46.52 -15.26
C MET A 315 -6.91 45.33 -14.56
N GLY A 316 -8.05 44.82 -15.05
CA GLY A 316 -8.58 43.52 -14.68
C GLY A 316 -7.46 42.48 -14.63
N SER A 317 -7.36 41.74 -13.51
CA SER A 317 -6.14 41.10 -13.04
C SER A 317 -5.47 40.21 -14.10
N PRO A 318 -4.35 40.65 -14.70
CA PRO A 318 -3.59 39.80 -15.60
C PRO A 318 -2.86 38.79 -14.73
N VAL A 319 -3.38 37.57 -14.69
CA VAL A 319 -2.81 36.46 -13.92
C VAL A 319 -1.32 36.28 -14.26
N SER A 320 -0.91 36.55 -15.51
CA SER A 320 0.49 36.54 -15.99
C SER A 320 1.45 37.49 -15.26
N LEU A 321 0.93 38.45 -14.48
CA LEU A 321 1.77 39.29 -13.63
C LEU A 321 2.12 38.63 -12.29
N MET A 322 1.30 37.69 -11.79
CA MET A 322 1.48 37.09 -10.47
C MET A 322 2.50 35.95 -10.46
N TYR A 323 2.61 35.20 -11.56
CA TYR A 323 3.50 34.05 -11.66
C TYR A 323 4.47 34.19 -12.83
N HIS A 324 5.54 33.42 -12.77
CA HIS A 324 6.48 33.23 -13.86
C HIS A 324 6.84 31.75 -13.95
N LEU A 325 6.72 31.16 -15.13
CA LEU A 325 7.26 29.82 -15.38
C LEU A 325 8.78 29.88 -15.17
N PHE A 326 9.26 29.14 -14.17
CA PHE A 326 10.63 29.21 -13.71
C PHE A 326 11.52 28.24 -14.49
N GLN A 327 11.15 26.95 -14.48
CA GLN A 327 11.92 25.90 -15.13
C GLN A 327 11.03 24.68 -15.38
N VAL A 328 11.26 23.97 -16.49
CA VAL A 328 10.62 22.67 -16.76
C VAL A 328 11.62 21.56 -16.51
N VAL A 329 11.27 20.62 -15.64
CA VAL A 329 12.02 19.38 -15.40
C VAL A 329 11.47 18.31 -16.33
N ARG A 330 12.35 17.65 -17.10
CA ARG A 330 11.99 16.53 -17.97
C ARG A 330 12.70 15.28 -17.49
N SER A 331 11.93 14.29 -17.07
CA SER A 331 12.44 12.96 -16.74
C SER A 331 12.50 12.09 -18.02
N PRO A 332 13.43 11.12 -18.13
CA PRO A 332 13.41 10.13 -19.20
C PRO A 332 12.15 9.26 -19.19
N TYR A 333 11.53 9.08 -18.02
CA TYR A 333 10.39 8.20 -17.81
C TYR A 333 9.17 8.98 -17.31
N LYS A 334 8.00 8.32 -17.31
CA LYS A 334 6.75 8.91 -16.82
C LYS A 334 6.86 9.15 -15.32
N ILE A 335 6.49 10.35 -14.89
CA ILE A 335 6.62 10.76 -13.48
C ILE A 335 5.37 10.35 -12.73
N LYS A 336 5.56 9.89 -11.49
CA LYS A 336 4.48 9.38 -10.65
C LYS A 336 4.17 10.26 -9.47
N SER A 337 5.19 10.67 -8.73
CA SER A 337 5.09 11.72 -7.72
C SER A 337 6.36 12.55 -7.70
N ALA A 338 6.24 13.75 -7.18
CA ALA A 338 7.39 14.56 -6.84
C ALA A 338 7.19 15.12 -5.43
N GLN A 339 8.27 15.56 -4.80
CA GLN A 339 8.18 16.34 -3.57
C GLN A 339 9.39 17.26 -3.43
N TRP A 340 9.16 18.46 -2.92
CA TRP A 340 10.23 19.35 -2.50
C TRP A 340 11.04 18.76 -1.34
N THR A 341 12.33 19.10 -1.29
CA THR A 341 13.23 18.70 -0.20
C THR A 341 13.78 19.91 0.52
N VAL A 342 14.93 20.42 0.07
CA VAL A 342 15.54 21.63 0.63
C VAL A 342 15.29 22.81 -0.30
N CYS A 343 14.68 23.84 0.29
CA CYS A 343 14.53 25.14 -0.35
C CYS A 343 15.48 26.12 0.34
N SER A 344 16.56 26.46 -0.35
CA SER A 344 17.50 27.51 0.08
C SER A 344 17.42 28.68 -0.89
N ASN A 345 17.92 29.84 -0.49
CA ASN A 345 17.95 31.03 -1.34
C ASN A 345 18.73 30.88 -2.66
N SER A 346 19.48 29.79 -2.82
CA SER A 346 20.33 29.54 -3.99
C SER A 346 20.06 28.21 -4.70
N LYS A 347 19.31 27.29 -4.08
CA LYS A 347 19.07 25.95 -4.61
C LYS A 347 17.69 25.47 -4.21
N LEU A 348 16.98 24.93 -5.19
CA LEU A 348 15.76 24.15 -5.01
C LEU A 348 16.08 22.69 -5.31
N GLU A 349 15.77 21.80 -4.38
CA GLU A 349 16.01 20.36 -4.55
C GLU A 349 14.68 19.60 -4.57
N LEU A 350 14.52 18.71 -5.55
CA LEU A 350 13.28 18.00 -5.85
C LEU A 350 13.56 16.50 -5.96
N VAL A 351 12.81 15.69 -5.23
CA VAL A 351 12.77 14.23 -5.39
C VAL A 351 11.64 13.91 -6.36
N VAL A 352 11.91 13.00 -7.29
CA VAL A 352 10.93 12.53 -8.29
C VAL A 352 10.94 11.02 -8.30
N THR A 353 9.77 10.40 -8.17
CA THR A 353 9.59 8.96 -8.40
C THR A 353 8.95 8.73 -9.76
N THR A 354 9.42 7.71 -10.46
CA THR A 354 9.00 7.40 -11.83
C THR A 354 8.22 6.09 -11.90
N SER A 355 7.47 5.90 -12.97
CA SER A 355 6.69 4.67 -13.18
C SER A 355 7.54 3.44 -13.46
N ASN A 356 8.78 3.62 -13.92
CA ASN A 356 9.73 2.54 -14.25
C ASN A 356 10.60 2.16 -13.05
N ASN A 357 10.05 2.29 -11.83
CA ASN A 357 10.68 1.79 -10.61
C ASN A 357 12.04 2.46 -10.31
N SER A 358 12.10 3.80 -10.36
CA SER A 358 13.32 4.55 -10.03
C SER A 358 13.03 5.86 -9.30
N ILE A 359 14.03 6.32 -8.54
CA ILE A 359 13.99 7.59 -7.81
C ILE A 359 15.08 8.50 -8.39
N GLU A 360 14.70 9.72 -8.75
CA GLU A 360 15.57 10.74 -9.32
C GLU A 360 15.62 11.96 -8.40
N TYR A 361 16.82 12.47 -8.13
CA TYR A 361 17.02 13.66 -7.32
C TYR A 361 17.57 14.81 -8.18
N TYR A 362 16.76 15.85 -8.32
CA TYR A 362 17.08 17.04 -9.12
C TYR A 362 17.48 18.20 -8.21
N SER A 363 18.53 18.93 -8.60
CA SER A 363 18.92 20.20 -7.99
C SER A 363 18.85 21.31 -9.03
N ILE A 364 18.17 22.38 -8.67
CA ILE A 364 17.93 23.55 -9.49
C ILE A 364 18.59 24.74 -8.80
N PRO A 365 19.87 25.01 -9.11
CA PRO A 365 20.54 26.19 -8.60
C PRO A 365 19.98 27.45 -9.26
N TYR A 366 19.62 28.43 -8.45
CA TYR A 366 19.08 29.70 -8.91
C TYR A 366 19.78 30.88 -8.26
N SER A 367 19.82 31.99 -8.98
CA SER A 367 20.36 33.25 -8.47
C SER A 367 19.31 34.33 -8.63
N LYS A 368 18.76 34.79 -7.49
CA LYS A 368 17.71 35.81 -7.39
C LYS A 368 16.45 35.46 -8.19
N ARG A 369 16.48 35.69 -9.51
CA ARG A 369 15.32 35.67 -10.38
C ARG A 369 15.28 34.55 -11.40
N GLU A 370 16.45 34.07 -11.82
CA GLU A 370 16.58 33.13 -12.93
C GLU A 370 17.31 31.86 -12.49
N PRO A 371 16.99 30.71 -13.12
CA PRO A 371 17.78 29.50 -12.96
C PRO A 371 19.17 29.74 -13.56
N THR A 372 20.20 29.24 -12.89
CA THR A 372 21.58 29.40 -13.37
C THR A 372 21.87 28.52 -14.59
N GLN A 373 21.08 27.48 -14.80
CA GLN A 373 21.23 26.52 -15.89
C GLN A 373 19.92 26.31 -16.64
N PRO A 374 19.98 26.05 -17.96
CA PRO A 374 18.79 25.86 -18.80
C PRO A 374 18.08 24.52 -18.57
N ALA A 375 18.73 23.56 -17.92
CA ALA A 375 18.16 22.27 -17.54
C ALA A 375 18.53 21.96 -16.08
N PRO A 376 17.64 21.30 -15.33
CA PRO A 376 17.91 20.90 -13.95
C PRO A 376 19.02 19.84 -13.89
N LEU A 377 19.86 19.89 -12.85
CA LEU A 377 20.92 18.92 -12.64
C LEU A 377 20.37 17.68 -11.93
N LYS A 378 20.57 16.51 -12.52
CA LYS A 378 20.30 15.22 -11.86
C LYS A 378 21.51 14.83 -11.02
N LEU A 379 21.41 14.89 -9.69
CA LEU A 379 22.54 14.57 -8.79
C LEU A 379 22.60 13.09 -8.47
N HIS A 380 21.47 12.49 -8.07
CA HIS A 380 21.40 11.10 -7.63
C HIS A 380 20.27 10.36 -8.33
N THR A 381 20.51 9.08 -8.58
CA THR A 381 19.55 8.14 -9.16
C THR A 381 19.63 6.82 -8.42
N ILE A 382 18.49 6.31 -7.98
CA ILE A 382 18.38 4.97 -7.42
C ILE A 382 17.69 4.09 -8.46
N ASP A 383 18.49 3.28 -9.15
CA ASP A 383 18.04 2.36 -10.20
C ASP A 383 18.69 0.97 -10.10
N LEU A 384 19.78 0.82 -9.36
CA LEU A 384 20.51 -0.45 -9.23
C LEU A 384 19.65 -1.55 -8.57
N HIS A 385 18.84 -1.19 -7.57
CA HIS A 385 18.07 -2.11 -6.72
C HIS A 385 16.74 -2.60 -7.31
N GLY A 386 16.37 -2.19 -8.53
CA GLY A 386 15.12 -2.60 -9.15
C GLY A 386 15.21 -2.76 -10.65
N GLN A 387 14.34 -3.59 -11.22
CA GLN A 387 14.23 -3.70 -12.67
C GLN A 387 13.34 -2.58 -13.20
N ARG A 388 13.66 -2.08 -14.39
CA ARG A 388 12.98 -0.92 -14.99
C ARG A 388 11.70 -1.29 -15.72
N THR A 389 11.61 -2.53 -16.19
CA THR A 389 10.46 -3.07 -16.88
C THR A 389 10.03 -4.35 -16.20
N ASP A 390 8.94 -4.93 -16.69
CA ASP A 390 8.49 -6.24 -16.29
C ASP A 390 9.58 -7.30 -16.52
N ILE A 391 9.64 -8.22 -15.56
CA ILE A 391 10.62 -9.30 -15.52
C ILE A 391 10.05 -10.42 -16.36
N ARG A 392 10.70 -10.76 -17.48
CA ARG A 392 10.18 -11.74 -18.44
C ARG A 392 10.61 -13.16 -18.09
N SER A 393 11.84 -13.31 -17.61
CA SER A 393 12.38 -14.61 -17.23
C SER A 393 13.31 -14.51 -16.04
N THR A 394 13.38 -15.63 -15.33
CA THR A 394 14.28 -15.83 -14.22
C THR A 394 14.94 -17.19 -14.33
N SER A 395 16.16 -17.27 -13.81
CA SER A 395 16.87 -18.53 -13.62
C SER A 395 17.69 -18.46 -12.35
N ILE A 396 17.80 -19.58 -11.65
CA ILE A 396 18.61 -19.74 -10.43
C ILE A 396 19.90 -20.46 -10.81
N SER A 397 21.01 -20.10 -10.17
CA SER A 397 22.28 -20.80 -10.32
C SER A 397 22.23 -22.18 -9.66
N ASP A 398 22.99 -23.16 -10.13
CA ASP A 398 23.03 -24.50 -9.52
C ASP A 398 23.39 -24.49 -8.02
N ASP A 399 24.23 -23.53 -7.61
CA ASP A 399 24.65 -23.30 -6.23
C ASP A 399 23.55 -22.71 -5.33
N ASN A 400 22.37 -22.40 -5.88
CA ASN A 400 21.24 -21.75 -5.21
C ASN A 400 21.56 -20.39 -4.54
N LYS A 401 22.66 -19.73 -4.93
CA LYS A 401 23.10 -18.44 -4.36
C LYS A 401 22.76 -17.24 -5.24
N LEU A 402 22.85 -17.42 -6.56
CA LEU A 402 22.66 -16.36 -7.54
C LEU A 402 21.33 -16.54 -8.26
N LEU A 403 20.70 -15.41 -8.55
CA LEU A 403 19.49 -15.31 -9.36
C LEU A 403 19.80 -14.39 -10.54
N ALA A 404 19.54 -14.83 -11.76
CA ALA A 404 19.54 -14.01 -12.94
C ALA A 404 18.10 -13.67 -13.31
N THR A 405 17.86 -12.38 -13.53
CA THR A 405 16.56 -11.86 -13.95
C THR A 405 16.73 -11.05 -15.22
N ALA A 406 15.99 -11.43 -16.26
CA ALA A 406 16.02 -10.73 -17.53
C ALA A 406 14.73 -9.92 -17.75
N SER A 407 14.93 -8.66 -18.10
CA SER A 407 13.88 -7.71 -18.44
C SER A 407 14.15 -7.11 -19.81
N ASN A 408 13.22 -6.31 -20.31
CA ASN A 408 13.50 -5.50 -21.50
C ASN A 408 14.61 -4.49 -21.20
N GLY A 409 15.73 -4.58 -21.91
CA GLY A 409 16.84 -3.64 -21.78
C GLY A 409 17.88 -4.00 -20.72
N SER A 410 17.57 -4.89 -19.77
CA SER A 410 18.49 -5.19 -18.67
C SER A 410 18.46 -6.63 -18.18
N LEU A 411 19.65 -7.18 -17.93
CA LEU A 411 19.85 -8.44 -17.22
C LEU A 411 20.53 -8.11 -15.88
N LYS A 412 19.89 -8.49 -14.78
CA LYS A 412 20.42 -8.26 -13.43
C LYS A 412 20.69 -9.57 -12.71
N ILE A 413 21.79 -9.60 -11.95
CA ILE A 413 22.20 -10.74 -11.15
C ILE A 413 22.16 -10.35 -9.69
N TRP A 414 21.45 -11.16 -8.91
CA TRP A 414 21.16 -10.94 -7.51
C TRP A 414 21.80 -12.03 -6.68
N ASN A 415 22.22 -11.67 -5.47
CA ASN A 415 22.47 -12.65 -4.44
C ASN A 415 21.18 -12.85 -3.64
N ILE A 416 20.73 -14.09 -3.51
CA ILE A 416 19.47 -14.40 -2.82
C ILE A 416 19.55 -14.09 -1.32
N LYS A 417 20.72 -14.30 -0.70
CA LYS A 417 20.91 -14.04 0.75
C LYS A 417 20.99 -12.56 1.08
N THR A 418 21.77 -11.78 0.32
CA THR A 418 21.95 -10.34 0.59
C THR A 418 20.91 -9.47 -0.09
N LYS A 419 20.19 -10.01 -1.09
CA LYS A 419 19.11 -9.34 -1.85
C LYS A 419 19.59 -8.14 -2.65
N ARG A 420 20.91 -7.98 -2.80
CA ARG A 420 21.53 -6.90 -3.55
C ARG A 420 21.84 -7.36 -4.97
N CYS A 421 21.66 -6.45 -5.91
CA CYS A 421 22.14 -6.61 -7.28
C CYS A 421 23.67 -6.55 -7.25
N ILE A 422 24.34 -7.60 -7.74
CA ILE A 422 25.79 -7.68 -7.84
C ILE A 422 26.26 -7.07 -9.16
N ARG A 423 25.56 -7.42 -10.24
CA ARG A 423 25.89 -7.04 -11.61
C ARG A 423 24.63 -6.71 -12.39
N SER A 424 24.75 -5.70 -13.25
CA SER A 424 23.73 -5.29 -14.21
C SER A 424 24.37 -5.26 -15.58
N PHE A 425 23.74 -5.90 -16.54
CA PHE A 425 24.10 -5.91 -17.94
C PHE A 425 23.01 -5.22 -18.74
N GLU A 426 23.39 -4.57 -19.83
CA GLU A 426 22.46 -4.05 -20.81
C GLU A 426 22.27 -5.13 -21.88
N CYS A 427 21.01 -5.50 -22.12
CA CYS A 427 20.64 -6.45 -23.16
C CYS A 427 19.52 -5.84 -24.01
N GLY A 428 19.16 -6.47 -25.13
CA GLY A 428 17.97 -6.08 -25.89
C GLY A 428 16.67 -6.38 -25.13
N TYR A 429 15.56 -6.48 -25.87
CA TYR A 429 14.32 -7.00 -25.30
C TYR A 429 14.50 -8.50 -25.00
N ALA A 430 14.90 -8.84 -23.78
CA ALA A 430 15.12 -10.22 -23.36
C ALA A 430 13.80 -10.92 -23.03
N LEU A 431 13.59 -12.09 -23.62
CA LEU A 431 12.42 -12.94 -23.35
C LEU A 431 12.78 -14.05 -22.37
N THR A 432 13.92 -14.71 -22.57
CA THR A 432 14.35 -15.87 -21.79
C THR A 432 15.80 -15.77 -21.35
N CYS A 433 16.10 -16.37 -20.20
CA CYS A 433 17.44 -16.47 -19.65
C CYS A 433 17.66 -17.82 -18.95
N LYS A 434 18.87 -18.38 -19.04
CA LYS A 434 19.31 -19.53 -18.25
C LYS A 434 20.76 -19.36 -17.81
N PHE A 435 21.07 -19.83 -16.61
CA PHE A 435 22.44 -20.07 -16.19
C PHE A 435 22.99 -21.31 -16.88
N LEU A 436 24.27 -21.27 -17.22
CA LEU A 436 25.01 -22.47 -17.62
C LEU A 436 25.47 -23.26 -16.38
N PRO A 437 25.61 -24.58 -16.51
CA PRO A 437 26.09 -25.40 -15.42
C PRO A 437 27.45 -24.93 -14.91
N GLY A 438 27.57 -24.79 -13.58
CA GLY A 438 28.73 -24.18 -12.92
C GLY A 438 28.56 -22.69 -12.57
N GLY A 439 27.44 -22.07 -12.95
CA GLY A 439 26.96 -20.81 -12.36
C GLY A 439 27.74 -19.54 -12.69
N ALA A 440 28.75 -19.61 -13.57
CA ALA A 440 29.58 -18.46 -13.95
C ALA A 440 29.07 -17.69 -15.18
N LEU A 441 28.29 -18.34 -16.03
CA LEU A 441 27.85 -17.80 -17.32
C LEU A 441 26.32 -17.78 -17.43
N VAL A 442 25.78 -16.81 -18.16
CA VAL A 442 24.35 -16.63 -18.40
C VAL A 442 24.08 -16.46 -19.89
N VAL A 443 23.10 -17.18 -20.41
CA VAL A 443 22.61 -17.03 -21.78
C VAL A 443 21.27 -16.30 -21.77
N VAL A 444 21.10 -15.37 -22.70
CA VAL A 444 19.87 -14.59 -22.90
C VAL A 444 19.40 -14.69 -24.36
N GLY A 445 18.12 -15.00 -24.53
CA GLY A 445 17.42 -14.94 -25.82
C GLY A 445 16.61 -13.65 -25.94
N THR A 446 16.78 -12.93 -27.05
CA THR A 446 16.08 -11.67 -27.31
C THR A 446 14.89 -11.83 -28.27
N ARG A 447 14.00 -10.83 -28.26
CA ARG A 447 12.89 -10.71 -29.21
C ARG A 447 13.35 -10.45 -30.66
N ASN A 448 14.57 -9.93 -30.84
CA ASN A 448 15.10 -9.65 -32.17
C ASN A 448 15.65 -10.90 -32.87
N GLY A 449 15.73 -12.05 -32.18
CA GLY A 449 16.39 -13.24 -32.70
C GLY A 449 17.89 -13.27 -32.42
N GLU A 450 18.40 -12.40 -31.55
CA GLU A 450 19.80 -12.42 -31.09
C GLU A 450 19.95 -13.30 -29.85
N LEU A 451 21.07 -14.02 -29.79
CA LEU A 451 21.45 -14.83 -28.64
C LEU A 451 22.73 -14.28 -28.02
N GLN A 452 22.63 -13.88 -26.75
CA GLN A 452 23.68 -13.17 -26.02
C GLN A 452 24.21 -14.03 -24.88
N LEU A 453 25.53 -14.15 -24.77
CA LEU A 453 26.22 -14.86 -23.70
C LEU A 453 26.98 -13.86 -22.82
N PHE A 454 26.73 -13.92 -21.51
CA PHE A 454 27.34 -13.04 -20.51
C PHE A 454 28.17 -13.85 -19.51
N ASP A 455 29.29 -13.27 -19.09
CA ASP A 455 30.09 -13.76 -17.98
C ASP A 455 29.96 -12.85 -16.75
N ILE A 456 29.68 -13.47 -15.61
CA ILE A 456 29.40 -12.79 -14.34
C ILE A 456 30.69 -12.29 -13.69
N ALA A 457 31.77 -13.07 -13.80
CA ALA A 457 33.04 -12.77 -13.15
C ALA A 457 33.72 -11.58 -13.84
N SER A 458 33.78 -11.59 -15.18
CA SER A 458 34.34 -10.51 -15.98
C SER A 458 33.37 -9.33 -16.17
N SER A 459 32.07 -9.53 -15.96
CA SER A 459 31.01 -8.55 -16.24
C SER A 459 30.97 -8.07 -17.69
N THR A 460 31.45 -8.90 -18.64
CA THR A 460 31.39 -8.60 -20.07
C THR A 460 30.44 -9.53 -20.80
N MET A 461 29.88 -9.03 -21.91
CA MET A 461 29.27 -9.89 -22.93
C MET A 461 30.38 -10.65 -23.65
N LEU A 462 30.33 -11.98 -23.63
CA LEU A 462 31.34 -12.83 -24.28
C LEU A 462 31.06 -12.99 -25.78
N ASP A 463 29.81 -13.25 -26.13
CA ASP A 463 29.40 -13.55 -27.50
C ASP A 463 28.01 -12.95 -27.76
N ASN A 464 27.83 -12.38 -28.95
CA ASN A 464 26.54 -11.91 -29.45
C ASN A 464 26.34 -12.49 -30.85
N LYS A 465 25.49 -13.51 -30.95
CA LYS A 465 25.14 -14.12 -32.24
C LYS A 465 23.96 -13.37 -32.83
N GLU A 466 24.29 -12.36 -33.62
CA GLU A 466 23.32 -11.61 -34.44
C GLU A 466 22.77 -12.55 -35.53
N GLY A 467 21.43 -12.63 -35.65
CA GLY A 467 20.77 -13.55 -36.58
C GLY A 467 20.73 -15.01 -36.12
N ALA A 468 20.80 -15.27 -34.81
CA ALA A 468 20.63 -16.62 -34.27
C ALA A 468 19.25 -17.21 -34.63
N HIS A 469 18.24 -16.37 -34.83
CA HIS A 469 16.92 -16.69 -35.39
C HIS A 469 16.39 -15.51 -36.22
N ASP A 470 15.43 -15.76 -37.10
CA ASP A 470 14.82 -14.70 -37.95
C ASP A 470 13.71 -13.94 -37.20
N ALA A 471 13.21 -14.52 -36.11
CA ALA A 471 12.16 -13.96 -35.27
C ALA A 471 12.49 -14.10 -33.76
N ALA A 472 11.52 -13.77 -32.91
CA ALA A 472 11.68 -13.76 -31.46
C ALA A 472 11.96 -15.15 -30.87
N ILE A 473 13.00 -15.24 -30.02
CA ILE A 473 13.32 -16.45 -29.26
C ILE A 473 12.42 -16.51 -28.04
N TRP A 474 11.44 -17.41 -28.05
CA TRP A 474 10.48 -17.56 -26.95
C TRP A 474 10.97 -18.45 -25.83
N SER A 475 11.80 -19.44 -26.14
CA SER A 475 12.29 -20.39 -25.15
C SER A 475 13.73 -20.81 -25.40
N LEU A 476 14.41 -21.10 -24.31
CA LEU A 476 15.73 -21.68 -24.33
C LEU A 476 15.87 -22.67 -23.18
N ASP A 477 16.51 -23.80 -23.45
CA ASP A 477 16.77 -24.82 -22.44
C ASP A 477 18.12 -25.52 -22.67
N LEU A 478 18.67 -26.10 -21.62
CA LEU A 478 20.00 -26.70 -21.61
C LEU A 478 19.90 -28.20 -21.37
N THR A 479 20.77 -28.96 -22.02
CA THR A 479 20.97 -30.39 -21.67
C THR A 479 21.54 -30.52 -20.28
N SER A 480 21.27 -31.65 -19.60
CA SER A 480 21.80 -31.93 -18.26
C SER A 480 23.34 -31.86 -18.20
N ASP A 481 24.02 -32.23 -19.30
CA ASP A 481 25.47 -32.14 -19.47
C ASP A 481 26.01 -30.70 -19.61
N GLY A 482 25.15 -29.70 -19.86
CA GLY A 482 25.53 -28.30 -20.06
C GLY A 482 26.25 -27.98 -21.37
N ARG A 483 26.44 -28.96 -22.26
CA ARG A 483 27.21 -28.78 -23.51
C ARG A 483 26.38 -28.27 -24.68
N LYS A 484 25.08 -28.58 -24.69
CA LYS A 484 24.16 -28.17 -25.74
C LYS A 484 23.07 -27.27 -25.19
N LEU A 485 22.79 -26.22 -25.94
CA LEU A 485 21.70 -25.28 -25.72
C LEU A 485 20.69 -25.44 -26.85
N VAL A 486 19.41 -25.43 -26.51
CA VAL A 486 18.32 -25.52 -27.47
C VAL A 486 17.51 -24.24 -27.41
N THR A 487 17.21 -23.68 -28.57
CA THR A 487 16.43 -22.45 -28.69
C THR A 487 15.19 -22.69 -29.55
N GLY A 488 14.03 -22.27 -29.05
CA GLY A 488 12.77 -22.28 -29.78
C GLY A 488 12.33 -20.85 -30.13
N SER A 489 11.98 -20.64 -31.39
CA SER A 489 11.66 -19.31 -31.93
C SER A 489 10.33 -19.29 -32.67
N ALA A 490 9.79 -18.07 -32.83
CA ALA A 490 8.62 -17.80 -33.65
C ALA A 490 8.87 -17.99 -35.17
N ASP A 491 10.11 -18.24 -35.60
CA ASP A 491 10.43 -18.54 -37.01
C ASP A 491 10.17 -20.01 -37.40
N LYS A 492 9.46 -20.75 -36.53
CA LYS A 492 9.12 -22.17 -36.68
C LYS A 492 10.30 -23.13 -36.60
N THR A 493 11.47 -22.63 -36.19
CA THR A 493 12.67 -23.46 -36.04
C THR A 493 13.06 -23.64 -34.58
N VAL A 494 13.47 -24.87 -34.25
CA VAL A 494 14.25 -25.18 -33.05
C VAL A 494 15.71 -25.32 -33.48
N ARG A 495 16.63 -24.55 -32.88
CA ARG A 495 18.06 -24.61 -33.18
C ARG A 495 18.83 -25.16 -32.00
N PHE A 496 19.82 -26.00 -32.29
CA PHE A 496 20.74 -26.57 -31.32
C PHE A 496 22.09 -25.85 -31.41
N TRP A 497 22.66 -25.55 -30.25
CA TRP A 497 23.90 -24.81 -30.12
C TRP A 497 24.87 -25.56 -29.24
N THR A 498 26.12 -25.68 -29.65
CA THR A 498 27.22 -26.21 -28.86
C THR A 498 28.12 -25.11 -28.34
N PHE A 499 28.63 -25.30 -27.13
CA PHE A 499 29.62 -24.41 -26.53
C PHE A 499 31.02 -24.90 -26.89
N GLU A 500 31.75 -24.12 -27.69
CA GLU A 500 33.17 -24.38 -27.99
C GLU A 500 34.05 -23.20 -27.56
N VAL A 501 35.27 -23.51 -27.14
CA VAL A 501 36.26 -22.48 -26.79
C VAL A 501 37.07 -22.15 -28.05
N SER A 502 36.93 -20.94 -28.57
CA SER A 502 37.70 -20.44 -29.71
C SER A 502 38.78 -19.46 -29.27
N GLU A 503 39.95 -19.52 -29.91
CA GLU A 503 41.06 -18.60 -29.65
C GLU A 503 40.89 -17.32 -30.49
N VAL A 504 40.50 -16.22 -29.86
CA VAL A 504 40.34 -14.93 -30.54
C VAL A 504 41.61 -14.07 -30.32
N PRO A 505 42.23 -13.53 -31.39
CA PRO A 505 43.36 -12.62 -31.26
C PRO A 505 42.91 -11.25 -30.74
N VAL A 506 43.58 -10.73 -29.71
CA VAL A 506 43.18 -9.51 -28.98
C VAL A 506 43.49 -8.21 -29.76
N SER A 507 44.31 -8.28 -30.83
CA SER A 507 44.58 -7.20 -31.78
C SER A 507 45.46 -7.70 -32.95
N ASP A 508 45.37 -7.08 -34.13
CA ASP A 508 46.08 -7.51 -35.37
C ASP A 508 47.63 -7.43 -35.31
N GLU A 509 48.23 -6.83 -34.27
CA GLU A 509 49.68 -6.65 -34.17
C GLU A 509 50.36 -7.39 -33.01
N SER A 510 49.63 -8.20 -32.23
CA SER A 510 50.25 -9.07 -31.23
C SER A 510 49.63 -10.48 -31.18
N ASN A 511 50.48 -11.51 -31.30
CA ASN A 511 50.13 -12.94 -31.21
C ASN A 511 49.73 -13.38 -29.80
N LYS A 512 48.86 -12.60 -29.12
CA LYS A 512 48.21 -13.01 -27.88
C LYS A 512 46.78 -13.43 -28.24
N THR A 513 46.58 -14.74 -28.33
CA THR A 513 45.24 -15.33 -28.40
C THR A 513 44.66 -15.44 -26.99
N MET A 514 43.39 -15.08 -26.84
CA MET A 514 42.62 -15.34 -25.64
C MET A 514 41.57 -16.41 -25.95
N PRO A 515 41.51 -17.51 -25.17
CA PRO A 515 40.43 -18.48 -25.31
C PRO A 515 39.11 -17.83 -24.86
N MET A 516 38.13 -17.74 -25.75
CA MET A 516 36.79 -17.21 -25.53
C MET A 516 35.76 -18.30 -25.82
N LEU A 517 34.74 -18.43 -24.96
CA LEU A 517 33.64 -19.36 -25.20
C LEU A 517 32.68 -18.75 -26.24
N GLN A 518 32.40 -19.48 -27.31
CA GLN A 518 31.47 -19.08 -28.37
C GLN A 518 30.41 -20.15 -28.62
N LEU A 519 29.28 -19.70 -29.16
CA LEU A 519 28.18 -20.58 -29.56
C LEU A 519 28.29 -20.97 -31.03
N PHE A 520 28.27 -22.27 -31.30
CA PHE A 520 28.22 -22.84 -32.63
C PHE A 520 26.86 -23.49 -32.88
N HIS A 521 26.35 -23.35 -34.10
CA HIS A 521 25.08 -23.93 -34.49
C HIS A 521 25.30 -25.34 -35.05
N ASP A 522 24.66 -26.35 -34.45
CA ASP A 522 24.80 -27.76 -34.85
C ASP A 522 23.74 -28.17 -35.87
N THR A 523 22.46 -28.13 -35.45
CA THR A 523 21.33 -28.69 -36.20
C THR A 523 20.10 -27.79 -36.06
N THR A 524 19.31 -27.70 -37.14
CA THR A 524 17.98 -27.08 -37.15
C THR A 524 16.90 -28.16 -37.19
N LEU A 525 15.80 -27.95 -36.47
CA LEU A 525 14.56 -28.71 -36.58
C LEU A 525 13.45 -27.74 -36.99
N GLU A 526 12.94 -27.91 -38.21
CA GLU A 526 11.85 -27.10 -38.76
C GLU A 526 10.50 -27.74 -38.43
N LEU A 527 9.55 -26.94 -37.96
CA LEU A 527 8.20 -27.34 -37.60
C LEU A 527 7.16 -26.54 -38.42
N ASP A 528 5.90 -26.96 -38.34
CA ASP A 528 4.82 -26.40 -39.16
C ASP A 528 4.37 -25.00 -38.70
N ASP A 529 4.57 -24.69 -37.42
CA ASP A 529 4.04 -23.49 -36.75
C ASP A 529 5.01 -22.90 -35.72
N ASP A 530 4.66 -21.73 -35.20
CA ASP A 530 5.48 -20.95 -34.28
C ASP A 530 5.66 -21.69 -32.94
N ILE A 531 6.88 -21.66 -32.41
CA ILE A 531 7.23 -22.36 -31.17
C ILE A 531 7.18 -21.38 -30.00
N LEU A 532 6.49 -21.78 -28.93
CA LEU A 532 6.35 -20.97 -27.71
C LEU A 532 7.27 -21.45 -26.59
N SER A 533 7.34 -22.76 -26.35
CA SER A 533 8.20 -23.32 -25.30
C SER A 533 8.88 -24.60 -25.74
N VAL A 534 10.12 -24.78 -25.30
CA VAL A 534 10.95 -25.96 -25.52
C VAL A 534 11.51 -26.37 -24.17
N VAL A 535 11.41 -27.66 -23.85
CA VAL A 535 11.96 -28.25 -22.64
C VAL A 535 12.62 -29.58 -22.96
N ILE A 536 13.79 -29.79 -22.39
CA ILE A 536 14.54 -31.04 -22.48
C ILE A 536 14.23 -31.88 -21.23
N SER A 537 14.16 -33.20 -21.40
CA SER A 537 13.98 -34.08 -20.27
C SER A 537 15.25 -34.15 -19.43
N PRO A 538 15.17 -34.23 -18.10
CA PRO A 538 16.36 -34.28 -17.23
C PRO A 538 17.30 -35.47 -17.47
N ASP A 539 16.81 -36.53 -18.12
CA ASP A 539 17.59 -37.69 -18.58
C ASP A 539 18.18 -37.52 -20.00
N ASP A 540 18.07 -36.33 -20.60
CA ASP A 540 18.50 -35.97 -21.96
C ASP A 540 17.93 -36.86 -23.08
N LYS A 541 16.86 -37.61 -22.81
CA LYS A 541 16.26 -38.55 -23.77
C LYS A 541 15.25 -37.92 -24.71
N PHE A 542 14.44 -37.01 -24.19
CA PHE A 542 13.30 -36.41 -24.88
C PHE A 542 13.46 -34.89 -24.96
N ILE A 543 12.88 -34.33 -26.02
CA ILE A 543 12.66 -32.89 -26.16
C ILE A 543 11.19 -32.67 -26.46
N ALA A 544 10.53 -31.84 -25.65
CA ALA A 544 9.14 -31.45 -25.82
C ALA A 544 9.08 -30.01 -26.35
N VAL A 545 8.24 -29.80 -27.37
CA VAL A 545 8.08 -28.52 -28.06
C VAL A 545 6.59 -28.16 -28.08
N SER A 546 6.22 -26.98 -27.58
CA SER A 546 4.87 -26.44 -27.78
C SER A 546 4.80 -25.57 -29.02
N LEU A 547 3.74 -25.79 -29.75
CA LEU A 547 3.40 -25.06 -30.96
C LEU A 547 2.22 -24.11 -30.70
N LEU A 548 2.11 -23.11 -31.56
CA LEU A 548 0.98 -22.19 -31.59
C LEU A 548 -0.32 -22.89 -32.04
N ASP A 549 -0.24 -24.04 -32.71
CA ASP A 549 -1.35 -24.90 -33.13
C ASP A 549 -2.06 -25.66 -31.98
N ASN A 550 -1.77 -25.29 -30.73
CA ASN A 550 -2.24 -25.89 -29.47
C ASN A 550 -1.72 -27.30 -29.17
N THR A 551 -0.84 -27.86 -30.01
CA THR A 551 -0.27 -29.19 -29.80
C THR A 551 1.10 -29.11 -29.11
N VAL A 552 1.47 -30.21 -28.44
CA VAL A 552 2.83 -30.42 -27.94
C VAL A 552 3.41 -31.62 -28.66
N LYS A 553 4.52 -31.43 -29.36
CA LYS A 553 5.25 -32.50 -30.04
C LYS A 553 6.45 -32.90 -29.19
N VAL A 554 6.61 -34.20 -28.96
CA VAL A 554 7.76 -34.79 -28.26
C VAL A 554 8.63 -35.52 -29.26
N PHE A 555 9.94 -35.25 -29.23
CA PHE A 555 10.95 -35.90 -30.05
C PHE A 555 11.99 -36.58 -29.17
N PHE A 556 12.72 -37.55 -29.73
CA PHE A 556 13.94 -38.08 -29.12
C PHE A 556 15.11 -37.16 -29.39
N LEU A 557 15.88 -36.78 -28.36
CA LEU A 557 16.99 -35.83 -28.49
C LEU A 557 18.12 -36.40 -29.37
N ASP A 558 18.44 -37.69 -29.27
CA ASP A 558 19.54 -38.31 -30.03
C ASP A 558 19.29 -38.38 -31.54
N SER A 559 18.03 -38.62 -31.95
CA SER A 559 17.69 -38.92 -33.34
C SER A 559 16.75 -37.92 -34.00
N MET A 560 16.24 -36.95 -33.24
CA MET A 560 15.17 -36.01 -33.62
C MET A 560 13.94 -36.69 -34.22
N LYS A 561 13.75 -37.99 -33.93
CA LYS A 561 12.58 -38.72 -34.37
C LYS A 561 11.39 -38.29 -33.56
N PHE A 562 10.30 -38.01 -34.27
CA PHE A 562 9.00 -37.74 -33.67
C PHE A 562 8.54 -38.95 -32.84
N PHE A 563 8.14 -38.70 -31.59
CA PHE A 563 7.70 -39.72 -30.66
C PHE A 563 6.19 -39.63 -30.41
N LEU A 564 5.71 -38.50 -29.87
CA LEU A 564 4.31 -38.30 -29.49
C LEU A 564 3.80 -36.91 -29.92
N SER A 565 2.49 -36.82 -30.18
CA SER A 565 1.76 -35.56 -30.29
C SER A 565 0.65 -35.54 -29.24
N LEU A 566 0.73 -34.58 -28.32
CA LEU A 566 -0.26 -34.37 -27.27
C LEU A 566 -1.26 -33.33 -27.76
N TYR A 567 -2.54 -33.72 -27.82
CA TYR A 567 -3.63 -32.90 -28.32
C TYR A 567 -4.76 -32.77 -27.30
N GLY A 568 -5.45 -31.63 -27.28
CA GLY A 568 -6.66 -31.43 -26.46
C GLY A 568 -6.69 -30.16 -25.62
N HIS A 569 -5.69 -29.27 -25.76
CA HIS A 569 -5.83 -27.86 -25.40
C HIS A 569 -6.63 -27.13 -26.48
N LYS A 570 -7.41 -26.13 -26.08
CA LYS A 570 -8.22 -25.26 -26.96
C LYS A 570 -7.45 -23.98 -27.36
N LEU A 571 -6.53 -23.52 -26.52
CA LEU A 571 -5.63 -22.39 -26.77
C LEU A 571 -4.15 -22.82 -26.65
N PRO A 572 -3.21 -22.00 -27.14
CA PRO A 572 -1.81 -22.37 -27.22
C PRO A 572 -1.19 -22.66 -25.85
N VAL A 573 -0.25 -23.61 -25.84
CA VAL A 573 0.50 -23.99 -24.65
C VAL A 573 1.67 -23.02 -24.47
N LEU A 574 1.61 -22.20 -23.43
CA LEU A 574 2.57 -21.13 -23.14
C LEU A 574 3.85 -21.67 -22.51
N SER A 575 3.74 -22.66 -21.62
CA SER A 575 4.87 -23.28 -20.93
C SER A 575 4.59 -24.74 -20.64
N MET A 576 5.66 -25.49 -20.50
CA MET A 576 5.64 -26.89 -20.08
C MET A 576 6.81 -27.17 -19.15
N ASP A 577 6.73 -28.31 -18.46
CA ASP A 577 7.85 -28.85 -17.70
C ASP A 577 7.75 -30.37 -17.64
N ILE A 578 8.91 -31.04 -17.58
CA ILE A 578 9.02 -32.51 -17.51
C ILE A 578 9.48 -32.89 -16.10
N SER A 579 8.94 -33.98 -15.56
CA SER A 579 9.34 -34.49 -14.24
C SER A 579 10.79 -34.99 -14.23
N TYR A 580 11.39 -35.03 -13.04
CA TYR A 580 12.77 -35.49 -12.85
C TYR A 580 13.04 -36.93 -13.33
N ASP A 581 12.00 -37.78 -13.37
CA ASP A 581 12.06 -39.17 -13.82
C ASP A 581 11.61 -39.35 -15.28
N SER A 582 11.35 -38.24 -16.00
CA SER A 582 10.89 -38.22 -17.38
C SER A 582 9.60 -39.02 -17.64
N LYS A 583 8.76 -39.23 -16.62
CA LYS A 583 7.47 -39.95 -16.79
C LYS A 583 6.27 -39.03 -16.94
N LEU A 584 6.28 -37.85 -16.34
CA LEU A 584 5.18 -36.90 -16.39
C LEU A 584 5.61 -35.64 -17.12
N ILE A 585 4.70 -35.08 -17.90
CA ILE A 585 4.83 -33.73 -18.44
C ILE A 585 3.62 -32.91 -18.05
N VAL A 586 3.87 -31.70 -17.54
CA VAL A 586 2.83 -30.72 -17.24
C VAL A 586 2.82 -29.70 -18.36
N THR A 587 1.63 -29.40 -18.87
CA THR A 587 1.43 -28.43 -19.95
C THR A 587 0.45 -27.36 -19.50
N CYS A 588 0.82 -26.10 -19.73
CA CYS A 588 0.04 -24.93 -19.31
C CYS A 588 -0.38 -24.10 -20.50
N SER A 589 -1.67 -23.79 -20.56
CA SER A 589 -2.27 -23.08 -21.67
C SER A 589 -2.90 -21.77 -21.23
N ALA A 590 -3.08 -20.87 -22.19
CA ALA A 590 -3.94 -19.70 -22.04
C ALA A 590 -5.42 -20.05 -21.75
N ASP A 591 -5.81 -21.32 -21.92
CA ASP A 591 -7.12 -21.89 -21.53
C ASP A 591 -7.42 -21.88 -20.03
N LYS A 592 -6.49 -21.39 -19.20
CA LYS A 592 -6.58 -21.37 -17.73
C LYS A 592 -6.47 -22.77 -17.09
N ASN A 593 -6.25 -23.78 -17.92
CA ASN A 593 -6.15 -25.17 -17.54
C ASN A 593 -4.71 -25.67 -17.58
N ILE A 594 -4.41 -26.60 -16.68
CA ILE A 594 -3.20 -27.40 -16.67
C ILE A 594 -3.58 -28.82 -17.07
N LYS A 595 -2.83 -29.42 -17.98
CA LYS A 595 -2.96 -30.85 -18.30
C LYS A 595 -1.68 -31.58 -17.96
N ILE A 596 -1.85 -32.74 -17.34
CA ILE A 596 -0.76 -33.62 -16.95
C ILE A 596 -0.84 -34.86 -17.82
N TRP A 597 0.28 -35.21 -18.45
CA TRP A 597 0.37 -36.33 -19.37
C TRP A 597 1.40 -37.35 -18.88
N GLY A 598 1.12 -38.62 -19.13
CA GLY A 598 2.11 -39.69 -19.07
C GLY A 598 2.97 -39.67 -20.33
N LEU A 599 4.29 -39.60 -20.19
CA LEU A 599 5.21 -39.55 -21.32
C LEU A 599 5.41 -40.93 -21.99
N ASP A 600 5.09 -42.02 -21.29
CA ASP A 600 5.24 -43.38 -21.83
C ASP A 600 4.36 -43.62 -23.07
N PHE A 601 3.11 -43.14 -23.02
CA PHE A 601 2.11 -43.35 -24.09
C PHE A 601 1.47 -42.05 -24.60
N GLY A 602 1.70 -40.91 -23.95
CA GLY A 602 1.08 -39.64 -24.29
C GLY A 602 -0.37 -39.52 -23.83
N ASP A 603 -0.76 -40.26 -22.79
CA ASP A 603 -2.11 -40.24 -22.24
C ASP A 603 -2.32 -39.09 -21.25
N CYS A 604 -3.48 -38.43 -21.31
CA CYS A 604 -3.83 -37.36 -20.38
C CYS A 604 -4.30 -37.98 -19.05
N HIS A 605 -3.51 -37.85 -17.99
CA HIS A 605 -3.90 -38.30 -16.66
C HIS A 605 -5.08 -37.48 -16.13
N LYS A 606 -4.96 -36.14 -16.15
CA LYS A 606 -6.02 -35.23 -15.66
C LYS A 606 -5.91 -33.85 -16.30
N SER A 607 -7.06 -33.22 -16.52
CA SER A 607 -7.17 -31.80 -16.82
C SER A 607 -7.66 -31.04 -15.58
N LEU A 608 -6.85 -30.10 -15.12
CA LEU A 608 -7.10 -29.29 -13.93
C LEU A 608 -7.46 -27.87 -14.34
N PHE A 609 -8.62 -27.37 -13.88
CA PHE A 609 -8.92 -25.95 -13.91
C PHE A 609 -8.18 -25.28 -12.76
N ALA A 610 -7.03 -24.69 -13.06
CA ALA A 610 -6.08 -24.26 -12.04
C ALA A 610 -6.27 -22.78 -11.66
N HIS A 611 -6.48 -21.91 -12.65
CA HIS A 611 -6.46 -20.46 -12.47
C HIS A 611 -7.68 -19.78 -13.10
N GLN A 612 -7.92 -18.52 -12.71
CA GLN A 612 -9.03 -17.74 -13.29
C GLN A 612 -8.62 -16.99 -14.57
N ASP A 613 -7.32 -16.90 -14.83
CA ASP A 613 -6.71 -16.29 -16.01
C ASP A 613 -5.59 -17.17 -16.59
N SER A 614 -4.96 -16.71 -17.67
CA SER A 614 -3.94 -17.46 -18.42
C SER A 614 -2.73 -17.83 -17.56
N ILE A 615 -2.27 -19.07 -17.68
CA ILE A 615 -1.14 -19.62 -16.93
C ILE A 615 0.14 -19.39 -17.72
N MET A 616 1.08 -18.64 -17.13
CA MET A 616 2.27 -18.19 -17.86
C MET A 616 3.42 -19.20 -17.78
N ASN A 617 3.65 -19.80 -16.61
CA ASN A 617 4.79 -20.68 -16.39
C ASN A 617 4.43 -21.78 -15.38
N VAL A 618 5.09 -22.93 -15.51
CA VAL A 618 5.03 -24.05 -14.57
C VAL A 618 6.41 -24.64 -14.40
N LYS A 619 6.74 -25.01 -13.16
CA LYS A 619 7.96 -25.74 -12.83
C LYS A 619 7.70 -26.83 -11.79
N PHE A 620 8.30 -28.00 -12.01
CA PHE A 620 8.36 -29.08 -11.04
C PHE A 620 9.35 -28.77 -9.91
N LEU A 621 9.05 -29.32 -8.74
CA LEU A 621 9.94 -29.41 -7.61
C LEU A 621 10.90 -30.59 -7.89
N PRO A 622 12.23 -30.40 -7.81
CA PRO A 622 13.18 -31.50 -8.02
C PRO A 622 12.94 -32.65 -7.02
N GLU A 623 13.23 -33.88 -7.43
CA GLU A 623 13.02 -35.13 -6.66
C GLU A 623 11.57 -35.51 -6.30
N SER A 624 10.59 -34.63 -6.53
CA SER A 624 9.17 -34.91 -6.25
C SER A 624 8.28 -34.69 -7.49
N TYR A 625 7.04 -35.17 -7.41
CA TYR A 625 6.02 -34.91 -8.46
C TYR A 625 5.20 -33.64 -8.17
N ASN A 626 5.58 -32.85 -7.16
CA ASN A 626 4.88 -31.62 -6.86
C ASN A 626 5.34 -30.52 -7.82
N PHE A 627 4.45 -29.59 -8.16
CA PHE A 627 4.77 -28.53 -9.11
C PHE A 627 4.08 -27.21 -8.74
N PHE A 628 4.66 -26.11 -9.20
CA PHE A 628 4.10 -24.78 -9.06
C PHE A 628 3.59 -24.27 -10.40
N SER A 629 2.44 -23.59 -10.36
CA SER A 629 1.89 -22.85 -11.50
C SER A 629 1.79 -21.37 -11.18
N CYS A 630 2.17 -20.52 -12.13
CA CYS A 630 2.03 -19.08 -12.03
C CYS A 630 1.12 -18.53 -13.14
N SER A 631 0.29 -17.55 -12.79
CA SER A 631 -0.77 -17.06 -13.64
C SER A 631 -0.85 -15.54 -13.70
N LYS A 632 -1.51 -15.08 -14.75
CA LYS A 632 -1.87 -13.68 -14.97
C LYS A 632 -2.84 -13.14 -13.91
N ASP A 633 -3.56 -14.02 -13.20
CA ASP A 633 -4.43 -13.65 -12.07
C ASP A 633 -3.68 -13.18 -10.80
N ALA A 634 -2.35 -13.07 -10.87
CA ALA A 634 -1.43 -12.70 -9.79
C ALA A 634 -1.26 -13.77 -8.69
N THR A 635 -1.73 -15.00 -8.92
CA THR A 635 -1.59 -16.09 -7.96
C THR A 635 -0.53 -17.09 -8.42
N VAL A 636 0.19 -17.64 -7.44
CA VAL A 636 1.01 -18.84 -7.60
C VAL A 636 0.31 -19.97 -6.86
N LYS A 637 0.17 -21.13 -7.48
CA LYS A 637 -0.46 -22.30 -6.85
C LYS A 637 0.52 -23.45 -6.79
N TYR A 638 0.48 -24.19 -5.69
CA TYR A 638 1.26 -25.39 -5.45
C TYR A 638 0.36 -26.62 -5.61
N TRP A 639 0.82 -27.61 -6.37
CA TRP A 639 0.03 -28.79 -6.75
C TRP A 639 0.77 -30.09 -6.45
N ASP A 640 0.02 -31.13 -6.09
CA ASP A 640 0.52 -32.51 -6.07
C ASP A 640 0.26 -33.20 -7.42
N GLY A 641 1.31 -33.64 -8.11
CA GLY A 641 1.21 -34.37 -9.38
C GLY A 641 0.74 -35.83 -9.27
N GLN A 642 0.57 -36.39 -8.08
CA GLN A 642 0.01 -37.74 -7.87
C GLN A 642 -1.48 -37.71 -7.52
N LYS A 643 -1.86 -36.86 -6.56
CA LYS A 643 -3.27 -36.71 -6.15
C LYS A 643 -4.03 -35.72 -7.03
N PHE A 644 -3.32 -34.83 -7.71
CA PHE A 644 -3.88 -33.78 -8.55
C PHE A 644 -4.80 -32.83 -7.78
N GLU A 645 -4.34 -32.40 -6.62
CA GLU A 645 -5.01 -31.45 -5.72
C GLU A 645 -4.13 -30.21 -5.54
N CYS A 646 -4.78 -29.06 -5.32
CA CYS A 646 -4.11 -27.82 -4.97
C CYS A 646 -3.73 -27.91 -3.49
N ILE A 647 -2.43 -27.83 -3.20
CA ILE A 647 -1.89 -27.88 -1.84
C ILE A 647 -1.95 -26.51 -1.20
N GLN A 648 -1.56 -25.46 -1.94
CA GLN A 648 -1.45 -24.11 -1.42
C GLN A 648 -1.72 -23.05 -2.50
N LYS A 649 -2.39 -21.96 -2.11
CA LYS A 649 -2.60 -20.77 -2.93
C LYS A 649 -1.81 -19.59 -2.37
N LEU A 650 -0.80 -19.16 -3.12
CA LEU A 650 0.11 -18.06 -2.78
C LEU A 650 -0.33 -16.81 -3.55
N ALA A 651 -1.18 -16.00 -2.93
CA ALA A 651 -1.73 -14.77 -3.51
C ALA A 651 -1.02 -13.53 -2.94
N ALA A 652 0.21 -13.27 -3.36
CA ALA A 652 0.95 -12.11 -2.85
C ALA A 652 1.29 -11.07 -3.92
N HIS A 653 1.46 -11.48 -5.17
CA HIS A 653 1.67 -10.53 -6.27
C HIS A 653 0.44 -9.66 -6.49
N GLN A 654 0.66 -8.39 -6.83
CA GLN A 654 -0.43 -7.45 -7.12
C GLN A 654 -0.90 -7.59 -8.57
N SER A 655 0.02 -8.01 -9.43
CA SER A 655 -0.14 -8.07 -10.88
C SER A 655 0.29 -9.42 -11.44
N GLU A 656 0.20 -9.55 -12.75
CA GLU A 656 0.46 -10.76 -13.52
C GLU A 656 1.83 -11.38 -13.20
N VAL A 657 1.88 -12.69 -12.92
CA VAL A 657 3.14 -13.40 -12.67
C VAL A 657 3.65 -14.00 -13.98
N TRP A 658 4.83 -13.59 -14.42
CA TRP A 658 5.40 -13.98 -15.72
C TRP A 658 6.28 -15.22 -15.63
N SER A 659 7.12 -15.31 -14.60
CA SER A 659 8.10 -16.38 -14.50
C SER A 659 8.23 -16.90 -13.08
N ILE A 660 8.58 -18.18 -12.99
CA ILE A 660 8.87 -18.88 -11.76
C ILE A 660 10.11 -19.75 -11.97
N SER A 661 10.96 -19.81 -10.96
CA SER A 661 12.13 -20.70 -10.95
C SER A 661 12.20 -21.38 -9.59
N VAL A 662 12.41 -22.68 -9.61
CA VAL A 662 12.58 -23.51 -8.40
C VAL A 662 14.07 -23.70 -8.17
N SER A 663 14.50 -23.72 -6.90
CA SER A 663 15.86 -24.08 -6.53
C SER A 663 16.15 -25.54 -6.85
N ASN A 664 17.40 -25.89 -7.16
CA ASN A 664 17.77 -27.29 -7.46
C ASN A 664 17.57 -28.22 -6.24
N ASP A 665 17.58 -27.67 -5.02
CA ASP A 665 17.35 -28.42 -3.78
C ASP A 665 15.87 -28.47 -3.39
N GLY A 666 14.98 -27.74 -4.09
CA GLY A 666 13.56 -27.63 -3.76
C GLY A 666 13.20 -26.73 -2.56
N THR A 667 14.20 -26.31 -1.77
CA THR A 667 14.01 -25.55 -0.51
C THR A 667 13.32 -24.18 -0.67
N PHE A 668 13.54 -23.52 -1.80
CA PHE A 668 12.89 -22.25 -2.09
C PHE A 668 12.51 -22.11 -3.57
N VAL A 669 11.53 -21.22 -3.81
CA VAL A 669 10.99 -20.89 -5.12
C VAL A 669 11.00 -19.38 -5.30
N ILE A 670 11.30 -18.93 -6.50
CA ILE A 670 11.32 -17.50 -6.84
C ILE A 670 10.25 -17.24 -7.89
N SER A 671 9.39 -16.25 -7.63
CA SER A 671 8.38 -15.80 -8.60
C SER A 671 8.52 -14.32 -8.90
N THR A 672 8.27 -13.96 -10.16
CA THR A 672 8.43 -12.58 -10.64
C THR A 672 7.19 -12.06 -11.35
N GLY A 673 6.79 -10.85 -10.98
CA GLY A 673 5.58 -10.20 -11.47
C GLY A 673 5.80 -9.07 -12.47
N HIS A 674 4.70 -8.59 -13.03
CA HIS A 674 4.63 -7.34 -13.79
C HIS A 674 4.85 -6.11 -12.91
N ASP A 675 4.62 -6.23 -11.60
CA ASP A 675 4.83 -5.23 -10.56
C ASP A 675 6.31 -5.01 -10.20
N HIS A 676 7.21 -5.55 -11.03
CA HIS A 676 8.67 -5.53 -10.86
C HIS A 676 9.17 -6.22 -9.59
N SER A 677 8.30 -6.94 -8.87
CA SER A 677 8.67 -7.64 -7.65
C SER A 677 9.26 -9.01 -7.93
N ILE A 678 10.27 -9.34 -7.15
CA ILE A 678 10.87 -10.67 -7.03
C ILE A 678 10.52 -11.15 -5.63
N ARG A 679 9.74 -12.24 -5.55
CA ARG A 679 9.33 -12.84 -4.28
C ARG A 679 10.02 -14.19 -4.12
N VAL A 680 10.55 -14.44 -2.92
CA VAL A 680 11.17 -15.71 -2.54
C VAL A 680 10.24 -16.42 -1.55
N TRP A 681 9.89 -17.65 -1.89
CA TRP A 681 9.07 -18.56 -1.11
C TRP A 681 9.97 -19.63 -0.53
N GLU A 682 10.03 -19.73 0.78
CA GLU A 682 10.82 -20.75 1.48
C GLU A 682 9.88 -21.81 2.07
N GLU A 683 10.32 -23.06 2.06
CA GLU A 683 9.62 -24.17 2.70
C GLU A 683 9.77 -24.08 4.23
N THR A 684 8.66 -24.11 4.96
CA THR A 684 8.62 -24.10 6.43
C THR A 684 8.24 -25.48 6.98
N GLU A 685 8.59 -25.74 8.24
CA GLU A 685 8.27 -27.00 8.91
C GLU A 685 6.76 -27.19 9.18
N ASP A 686 5.95 -26.16 8.91
CA ASP A 686 4.51 -26.19 9.10
C ASP A 686 3.84 -27.13 8.10
N GLN A 687 3.04 -28.04 8.64
CA GLN A 687 2.35 -29.05 7.85
C GLN A 687 1.00 -28.53 7.37
N VAL A 688 0.77 -28.63 6.07
CA VAL A 688 -0.51 -28.28 5.44
C VAL A 688 -1.40 -29.52 5.38
N PHE A 689 -2.62 -29.38 5.91
CA PHE A 689 -3.70 -30.32 5.71
C PHE A 689 -4.64 -29.82 4.60
N LEU A 690 -4.84 -30.65 3.57
CA LEU A 690 -5.64 -30.30 2.40
C LEU A 690 -7.12 -30.00 2.72
N GLU A 691 -7.65 -30.61 3.77
CA GLU A 691 -9.03 -30.37 4.24
C GLU A 691 -9.15 -28.98 4.87
N GLU A 692 -8.18 -28.59 5.68
CA GLU A 692 -8.13 -27.28 6.35
C GLU A 692 -8.02 -26.14 5.34
N GLU A 693 -7.18 -26.27 4.31
CA GLU A 693 -7.09 -25.23 3.27
C GLU A 693 -8.38 -25.09 2.44
N ARG A 694 -9.06 -26.21 2.20
CA ARG A 694 -10.34 -26.19 1.47
C ARG A 694 -11.43 -25.55 2.32
N GLU A 695 -11.49 -25.88 3.61
CA GLU A 695 -12.41 -25.24 4.55
C GLU A 695 -12.11 -23.74 4.65
N LYS A 696 -10.83 -23.36 4.74
CA LYS A 696 -10.43 -21.96 4.76
C LYS A 696 -10.80 -21.20 3.48
N GLU A 697 -10.60 -21.79 2.30
CA GLU A 697 -11.01 -21.14 1.04
C GLU A 697 -12.55 -20.99 0.96
N MET A 698 -13.29 -21.97 1.46
CA MET A 698 -14.75 -21.90 1.55
C MET A 698 -15.20 -20.83 2.55
N ASP A 699 -14.56 -20.76 3.72
CA ASP A 699 -14.85 -19.77 4.76
C ASP A 699 -14.54 -18.35 4.28
N GLU A 700 -13.42 -18.13 3.59
CA GLU A 700 -13.10 -16.81 3.02
C GLU A 700 -14.12 -16.38 1.96
N GLN A 701 -14.54 -17.30 1.08
CA GLN A 701 -15.60 -17.01 0.11
C GLN A 701 -16.94 -16.72 0.80
N TYR A 702 -17.25 -17.44 1.87
CA TYR A 702 -18.44 -17.18 2.67
C TYR A 702 -18.36 -15.82 3.37
N GLU A 703 -17.21 -15.47 3.94
CA GLU A 703 -16.96 -14.15 4.56
C GLU A 703 -17.07 -13.02 3.53
N ASP A 704 -16.48 -13.16 2.35
CA ASP A 704 -16.55 -12.15 1.28
C ASP A 704 -17.98 -11.98 0.75
N THR A 705 -18.72 -13.08 0.58
CA THR A 705 -20.13 -13.03 0.17
C THR A 705 -21.01 -12.42 1.27
N LEU A 706 -20.75 -12.74 2.54
CA LEU A 706 -21.42 -12.11 3.67
C LEU A 706 -21.14 -10.61 3.72
N LEU A 707 -19.88 -10.18 3.63
CA LEU A 707 -19.52 -8.77 3.59
C LEU A 707 -20.20 -8.05 2.43
N THR A 708 -20.17 -8.64 1.23
CA THR A 708 -20.83 -8.06 0.05
C THR A 708 -22.35 -7.96 0.27
N SER A 709 -22.96 -8.96 0.90
CA SER A 709 -24.40 -8.95 1.21
C SER A 709 -24.78 -7.96 2.30
N LEU A 710 -23.91 -7.74 3.30
CA LEU A 710 -24.11 -6.76 4.37
C LEU A 710 -23.89 -5.34 3.85
N GLU A 711 -22.90 -5.14 2.97
CA GLU A 711 -22.66 -3.86 2.29
C GLU A 711 -23.75 -3.53 1.25
N GLY A 712 -24.30 -4.55 0.57
CA GLY A 712 -25.34 -4.42 -0.45
C GLY A 712 -26.78 -4.57 0.08
N GLY A 713 -26.97 -4.90 1.36
CA GLY A 713 -28.26 -5.28 1.93
C GLY A 713 -28.59 -4.55 3.22
N ALA A 714 -29.68 -3.77 3.17
CA ALA A 714 -30.49 -3.32 4.31
C ALA A 714 -29.93 -2.27 5.29
N GLY A 715 -28.65 -1.86 5.19
CA GLY A 715 -28.12 -0.73 5.98
C GLY A 715 -28.51 0.64 5.41
N ASP A 716 -28.25 0.88 4.13
CA ASP A 716 -28.47 2.18 3.47
C ASP A 716 -29.92 2.36 2.94
N GLU A 717 -30.61 1.26 2.61
CA GLU A 717 -32.00 1.34 2.09
C GLU A 717 -33.07 1.46 3.18
N MET A 718 -32.85 0.95 4.40
CA MET A 718 -33.86 1.06 5.46
C MET A 718 -33.86 2.45 6.14
N LEU A 719 -32.80 3.25 5.96
CA LEU A 719 -32.73 4.66 6.32
C LEU A 719 -33.31 5.59 5.23
N SER A 720 -33.19 5.24 3.95
CA SER A 720 -33.67 6.07 2.84
C SER A 720 -35.16 5.89 2.49
N VAL A 721 -35.78 4.74 2.79
CA VAL A 721 -37.21 4.48 2.42
C VAL A 721 -38.23 5.16 3.35
N LYS A 722 -37.79 6.03 4.29
CA LYS A 722 -38.69 6.86 5.12
C LYS A 722 -38.42 8.36 5.08
N LYS A 723 -37.81 8.87 4.02
CA LYS A 723 -37.90 10.30 3.69
C LYS A 723 -38.75 10.48 2.44
N GLY A 724 -39.99 10.92 2.66
CA GLY A 724 -40.80 11.44 1.56
C GLY A 724 -40.11 12.67 0.97
N ASP A 725 -40.20 12.80 -0.35
CA ASP A 725 -39.73 13.92 -1.17
C ASP A 725 -39.84 15.27 -0.43
N ASN A 726 -38.71 15.77 0.07
CA ASN A 726 -38.36 17.19 0.20
C ASN A 726 -36.98 17.32 0.86
N GLU A 727 -36.08 18.01 0.15
CA GLU A 727 -34.76 18.53 0.56
C GLU A 727 -33.69 17.46 0.87
N GLU A 728 -32.72 17.34 -0.04
CA GLU A 728 -31.41 16.70 0.16
C GLU A 728 -30.74 17.31 1.40
N SER A 729 -30.97 16.69 2.56
CA SER A 729 -30.31 17.07 3.81
C SER A 729 -28.93 16.43 3.81
N GLU A 730 -27.89 17.27 3.81
CA GLU A 730 -26.49 16.87 4.00
C GLU A 730 -26.33 16.24 5.39
N GLU A 731 -26.45 14.91 5.48
CA GLU A 731 -26.38 14.18 6.76
C GLU A 731 -24.95 13.72 7.07
N VAL A 732 -24.47 14.13 8.24
CA VAL A 732 -23.24 13.61 8.86
C VAL A 732 -23.56 12.27 9.52
N GLU A 733 -22.96 11.20 9.02
CA GLU A 733 -23.08 9.87 9.59
C GLU A 733 -21.84 9.49 10.42
N GLY A 734 -22.03 8.56 11.36
CA GLY A 734 -20.92 7.92 12.08
C GLY A 734 -20.05 7.10 11.12
N VAL A 735 -18.74 7.04 11.41
CA VAL A 735 -17.79 6.28 10.59
C VAL A 735 -17.89 4.81 10.96
N HIS A 736 -18.62 4.04 10.15
CA HIS A 736 -18.80 2.61 10.41
C HIS A 736 -18.55 1.80 9.14
N LYS A 737 -17.68 0.79 9.24
CA LYS A 737 -17.51 -0.25 8.22
C LYS A 737 -17.36 -1.59 8.92
N GLN A 738 -18.37 -2.43 8.80
CA GLN A 738 -18.28 -3.79 9.34
C GLN A 738 -17.16 -4.55 8.62
N THR A 739 -16.19 -5.01 9.41
CA THR A 739 -15.07 -5.84 8.94
C THR A 739 -15.19 -7.25 9.50
N VAL A 740 -14.59 -8.25 8.84
CA VAL A 740 -14.54 -9.62 9.36
C VAL A 740 -13.97 -9.67 10.77
N GLU A 741 -12.91 -8.90 11.03
CA GLU A 741 -12.31 -8.83 12.37
C GLU A 741 -13.29 -8.30 13.41
N SER A 742 -14.08 -7.28 13.07
CA SER A 742 -15.11 -6.74 13.96
C SER A 742 -16.26 -7.73 14.19
N LEU A 743 -16.64 -8.53 13.18
CA LEU A 743 -17.63 -9.60 13.33
C LEU A 743 -17.12 -10.70 14.26
N LYS A 744 -15.90 -11.19 14.03
CA LYS A 744 -15.25 -12.18 14.90
C LYS A 744 -15.04 -11.65 16.33
N ALA A 745 -14.75 -10.37 16.48
CA ALA A 745 -14.64 -9.72 17.78
C ALA A 745 -16.01 -9.60 18.49
N GLY A 746 -17.06 -9.26 17.74
CA GLY A 746 -18.44 -9.23 18.23
C GLY A 746 -18.92 -10.62 18.67
N GLU A 747 -18.65 -11.66 17.89
CA GLU A 747 -18.96 -13.05 18.23
C GLU A 747 -18.23 -13.51 19.50
N ARG A 748 -16.92 -13.26 19.59
CA ARG A 748 -16.14 -13.52 20.81
C ARG A 748 -16.72 -12.79 22.04
N LEU A 749 -17.16 -11.55 21.86
CA LEU A 749 -17.81 -10.80 22.93
C LEU A 749 -19.19 -11.37 23.30
N MET A 750 -19.99 -11.80 22.31
CA MET A 750 -21.29 -12.44 22.55
C MET A 750 -21.13 -13.76 23.32
N GLU A 751 -20.16 -14.60 22.95
CA GLU A 751 -19.84 -15.83 23.67
C GLU A 751 -19.40 -15.52 25.12
N ALA A 752 -18.52 -14.54 25.30
CA ALA A 752 -18.07 -14.13 26.62
C ALA A 752 -19.21 -13.57 27.49
N LEU A 753 -20.12 -12.79 26.90
CA LEU A 753 -21.31 -12.28 27.57
C LEU A 753 -22.27 -13.41 27.94
N GLU A 754 -22.45 -14.40 27.08
CA GLU A 754 -23.30 -15.54 27.36
C GLU A 754 -22.79 -16.36 28.54
N ILE A 755 -21.51 -16.74 28.51
CA ILE A 755 -20.86 -17.48 29.61
C ILE A 755 -20.94 -16.66 30.90
N GLY A 756 -20.52 -15.39 30.85
CA GLY A 756 -20.39 -14.57 32.05
C GLY A 756 -21.72 -14.14 32.66
N VAL A 757 -22.69 -13.71 31.85
CA VAL A 757 -24.00 -13.25 32.36
C VAL A 757 -24.85 -14.42 32.84
N ASN A 758 -24.78 -15.58 32.19
CA ASN A 758 -25.50 -16.76 32.68
C ASN A 758 -25.00 -17.18 34.07
N ASP A 759 -23.70 -17.13 34.33
CA ASP A 759 -23.14 -17.40 35.67
C ASP A 759 -23.55 -16.35 36.70
N ILE A 760 -23.58 -15.07 36.32
CA ILE A 760 -24.07 -13.99 37.19
C ILE A 760 -25.54 -14.24 37.56
N ILE A 761 -26.39 -14.54 36.57
CA ILE A 761 -27.82 -14.80 36.79
C ILE A 761 -27.99 -16.04 37.68
N ALA A 762 -27.28 -17.13 37.40
CA ALA A 762 -27.35 -18.36 38.20
C ALA A 762 -26.91 -18.10 39.66
N MET A 763 -25.88 -17.28 39.88
CA MET A 763 -25.45 -16.89 41.22
C MET A 763 -26.45 -15.95 41.91
N GLU A 764 -27.10 -15.04 41.19
CA GLU A 764 -28.17 -14.19 41.71
C GLU A 764 -29.39 -15.02 42.14
N GLU A 765 -29.87 -15.92 41.27
CA GLU A 765 -30.97 -16.85 41.57
C GLU A 765 -30.64 -17.73 42.77
N PHE A 766 -29.41 -18.26 42.84
CA PHE A 766 -28.93 -19.00 43.99
C PHE A 766 -28.96 -18.16 45.27
N ASN A 767 -28.51 -16.90 45.22
CA ASN A 767 -28.53 -16.01 46.37
C ASN A 767 -29.96 -15.67 46.83
N GLU A 768 -30.89 -15.48 45.90
CA GLU A 768 -32.31 -15.26 46.20
C GLU A 768 -32.93 -16.49 46.86
N GLN A 769 -32.71 -17.68 46.30
CA GLN A 769 -33.18 -18.95 46.87
C GLN A 769 -32.56 -19.20 48.25
N LEU A 770 -31.27 -18.91 48.43
CA LEU A 770 -30.58 -19.03 49.71
C LEU A 770 -31.18 -18.07 50.74
N ASN A 771 -31.50 -16.83 50.35
CA ASN A 771 -32.12 -15.85 51.24
C ASN A 771 -33.56 -16.22 51.60
N ALA A 772 -34.34 -16.73 50.64
CA ALA A 772 -35.69 -17.24 50.87
C ALA A 772 -35.67 -18.47 51.81
N TRP A 773 -34.72 -19.38 51.59
CA TRP A 773 -34.52 -20.55 52.45
C TRP A 773 -34.07 -20.15 53.85
N LYS A 774 -33.14 -19.20 54.01
CA LYS A 774 -32.72 -18.67 55.33
C LYS A 774 -33.90 -18.09 56.11
N LYS A 775 -34.86 -17.44 55.42
CA LYS A 775 -36.06 -16.86 56.04
C LYS A 775 -37.11 -17.92 56.39
N SER A 776 -37.34 -18.90 55.52
CA SER A 776 -38.42 -19.89 55.67
C SER A 776 -38.01 -21.17 56.42
N LYS A 777 -36.74 -21.57 56.33
CA LYS A 777 -36.14 -22.85 56.79
C LYS A 777 -36.94 -24.11 56.37
N LYS A 778 -37.79 -24.01 55.34
CA LYS A 778 -38.54 -25.11 54.77
C LYS A 778 -37.99 -25.44 53.38
N GLY A 779 -37.82 -26.73 53.10
CA GLY A 779 -37.32 -27.24 51.82
C GLY A 779 -35.83 -27.59 51.82
N ILE A 780 -35.39 -28.15 50.70
CA ILE A 780 -34.01 -28.57 50.44
C ILE A 780 -33.13 -27.32 50.34
N GLN A 781 -31.94 -27.36 50.95
CA GLN A 781 -30.98 -26.27 50.84
C GLN A 781 -30.56 -26.11 49.38
N PRO A 782 -30.64 -24.90 48.79
CA PRO A 782 -30.20 -24.67 47.43
C PRO A 782 -28.70 -25.00 47.32
N ILE A 783 -28.34 -25.69 46.25
CA ILE A 783 -26.97 -26.10 45.96
C ILE A 783 -26.33 -25.00 45.12
N ARG A 784 -25.07 -24.67 45.43
CA ARG A 784 -24.34 -23.67 44.65
C ARG A 784 -24.22 -24.18 43.20
N PRO A 785 -24.57 -23.36 42.19
CA PRO A 785 -24.43 -23.76 40.79
C PRO A 785 -22.96 -24.09 40.51
N GLN A 786 -22.74 -25.06 39.62
CA GLN A 786 -21.40 -25.38 39.14
C GLN A 786 -20.88 -24.20 38.31
N GLU A 787 -19.69 -23.73 38.63
CA GLU A 787 -19.02 -22.68 37.86
C GLU A 787 -18.63 -23.21 36.48
N ASN A 788 -18.68 -22.36 35.46
CA ASN A 788 -18.23 -22.73 34.13
C ASN A 788 -16.77 -23.19 34.14
N THR A 789 -16.49 -24.29 33.45
CA THR A 789 -15.16 -24.91 33.38
C THR A 789 -14.10 -23.95 32.84
N LEU A 790 -14.46 -23.11 31.88
CA LEU A 790 -13.58 -22.11 31.28
C LEU A 790 -13.15 -21.03 32.29
N LEU A 791 -14.07 -20.52 33.10
CA LEU A 791 -13.77 -19.50 34.11
C LEU A 791 -12.91 -20.06 35.23
N VAL A 792 -13.17 -21.31 35.64
CA VAL A 792 -12.36 -22.02 36.64
C VAL A 792 -10.95 -22.27 36.11
N ALA A 793 -10.80 -22.70 34.85
CA ALA A 793 -9.51 -22.93 34.22
C ALA A 793 -8.68 -21.64 34.14
N LEU A 794 -9.31 -20.52 33.78
CA LEU A 794 -8.67 -19.20 33.72
C LEU A 794 -8.46 -18.55 35.09
N LYS A 795 -9.10 -19.07 36.15
CA LYS A 795 -9.13 -18.48 37.51
C LYS A 795 -9.56 -17.01 37.52
N LYS A 796 -10.58 -16.67 36.72
CA LYS A 796 -11.09 -15.29 36.56
C LYS A 796 -12.55 -15.19 36.96
N THR A 797 -12.95 -14.04 37.48
CA THR A 797 -14.38 -13.76 37.71
C THR A 797 -15.09 -13.50 36.37
N PRO A 798 -16.41 -13.73 36.27
CA PRO A 798 -17.17 -13.51 35.04
C PRO A 798 -17.00 -12.10 34.45
N GLU A 799 -16.95 -11.09 35.30
CA GLU A 799 -16.83 -9.69 34.88
C GLU A 799 -15.43 -9.35 34.37
N GLU A 800 -14.38 -9.86 35.02
CA GLU A 800 -13.00 -9.69 34.57
C GLU A 800 -12.78 -10.35 33.22
N TYR A 801 -13.38 -11.52 33.00
CA TYR A 801 -13.33 -12.20 31.71
C TYR A 801 -13.94 -11.36 30.59
N ILE A 802 -15.16 -10.84 30.79
CA ILE A 802 -15.82 -9.99 29.79
C ILE A 802 -15.03 -8.70 29.54
N ILE A 803 -14.52 -8.03 30.58
CA ILE A 803 -13.70 -6.82 30.39
C ILE A 803 -12.41 -7.12 29.65
N GLU A 804 -11.74 -8.22 29.96
CA GLU A 804 -10.51 -8.58 29.25
C GLU A 804 -10.79 -8.89 27.78
N THR A 805 -11.92 -9.54 27.47
CA THR A 805 -12.34 -9.70 26.08
C THR A 805 -12.62 -8.36 25.41
N LEU A 806 -13.24 -7.40 26.11
CA LEU A 806 -13.51 -6.06 25.60
C LEU A 806 -12.23 -5.23 25.39
N VAL A 807 -11.22 -5.38 26.26
CA VAL A 807 -9.91 -4.72 26.15
C VAL A 807 -9.07 -5.30 25.01
N LYS A 808 -9.25 -6.57 24.66
CA LYS A 808 -8.57 -7.20 23.52
C LYS A 808 -9.10 -6.72 22.17
N ILE A 809 -10.32 -6.17 22.12
CA ILE A 809 -10.88 -5.60 20.90
C ILE A 809 -10.20 -4.25 20.64
N LYS A 810 -9.75 -4.03 19.40
CA LYS A 810 -9.15 -2.75 19.01
C LYS A 810 -10.17 -1.61 19.18
N PRO A 811 -9.79 -0.45 19.74
CA PRO A 811 -10.71 0.69 19.91
C PRO A 811 -11.36 1.19 18.62
N SER A 812 -10.72 1.01 17.46
CA SER A 812 -11.30 1.33 16.14
C SER A 812 -12.40 0.36 15.70
N GLN A 813 -12.39 -0.87 16.24
CA GLN A 813 -13.34 -1.95 15.88
C GLN A 813 -14.47 -2.12 16.91
N ILE A 814 -14.34 -1.50 18.09
CA ILE A 814 -15.24 -1.76 19.21
C ILE A 814 -16.67 -1.33 18.91
N GLU A 815 -16.86 -0.20 18.23
CA GLU A 815 -18.18 0.33 17.88
C GLU A 815 -18.87 -0.59 16.88
N ASP A 816 -18.14 -1.04 15.86
CA ASP A 816 -18.67 -1.97 14.87
C ASP A 816 -19.00 -3.33 15.48
N ALA A 817 -18.14 -3.86 16.35
CA ALA A 817 -18.39 -5.11 17.07
C ALA A 817 -19.66 -5.04 17.96
N LEU A 818 -19.95 -3.87 18.54
CA LEU A 818 -21.15 -3.66 19.37
C LEU A 818 -22.42 -3.56 18.53
N MET A 819 -22.36 -3.06 17.29
CA MET A 819 -23.53 -3.00 16.39
C MET A 819 -24.01 -4.37 15.93
N VAL A 820 -23.10 -5.33 15.83
CA VAL A 820 -23.41 -6.71 15.39
C VAL A 820 -24.29 -7.43 16.42
N MET A 821 -24.26 -7.01 17.69
CA MET A 821 -25.00 -7.68 18.75
C MET A 821 -26.52 -7.51 18.62
N PRO A 822 -27.31 -8.60 18.66
CA PRO A 822 -28.76 -8.51 18.77
C PRO A 822 -29.21 -7.81 20.05
N PHE A 823 -30.42 -7.23 20.03
CA PHE A 823 -30.97 -6.51 21.18
C PHE A 823 -31.04 -7.36 22.47
N SER A 824 -31.19 -8.69 22.37
CA SER A 824 -31.14 -9.60 23.52
C SER A 824 -29.78 -9.57 24.24
N TYR A 825 -28.68 -9.50 23.48
CA TYR A 825 -27.32 -9.39 24.00
C TYR A 825 -27.04 -8.01 24.57
N ILE A 826 -27.66 -6.96 24.04
CA ILE A 826 -27.58 -5.61 24.61
C ILE A 826 -28.19 -5.56 26.02
N LEU A 827 -29.29 -6.28 26.27
CA LEU A 827 -29.83 -6.40 27.63
C LEU A 827 -28.89 -7.15 28.57
N LYS A 828 -28.25 -8.23 28.09
CA LYS A 828 -27.20 -8.94 28.84
C LYS A 828 -26.00 -8.02 29.11
N PHE A 829 -25.61 -7.19 28.13
CA PHE A 829 -24.53 -6.22 28.26
C PHE A 829 -24.84 -5.13 29.29
N LEU A 830 -26.05 -4.55 29.28
CA LEU A 830 -26.46 -3.58 30.31
C LEU A 830 -26.48 -4.20 31.72
N LYS A 831 -26.87 -5.47 31.84
CA LYS A 831 -26.77 -6.22 33.10
C LYS A 831 -25.32 -6.38 33.53
N PHE A 832 -24.41 -6.72 32.61
CA PHE A 832 -22.98 -6.77 32.88
C PHE A 832 -22.42 -5.41 33.35
N ILE A 833 -22.78 -4.30 32.68
CA ILE A 833 -22.37 -2.95 33.09
C ILE A 833 -22.92 -2.60 34.48
N ASP A 834 -24.15 -3.00 34.82
CA ASP A 834 -24.69 -2.81 36.17
C ASP A 834 -23.78 -3.45 37.23
N VAL A 835 -23.38 -4.70 37.02
CA VAL A 835 -22.50 -5.41 37.94
C VAL A 835 -21.11 -4.76 38.00
N VAL A 836 -20.52 -4.41 36.86
CA VAL A 836 -19.23 -3.71 36.80
C VAL A 836 -19.25 -2.39 37.57
N THR A 837 -20.34 -1.61 37.47
CA THR A 837 -20.45 -0.34 38.19
C THR A 837 -20.55 -0.50 39.71
N THR A 838 -20.94 -1.67 40.22
CA THR A 838 -20.93 -1.94 41.66
C THR A 838 -19.52 -2.20 42.20
N LYS A 839 -18.60 -2.69 41.38
CA LYS A 839 -17.20 -2.96 41.76
C LYS A 839 -16.29 -1.77 41.41
N ALA A 840 -16.11 -0.88 42.40
CA ALA A 840 -15.33 0.34 42.23
C ALA A 840 -13.90 0.13 41.70
N ALA A 841 -13.19 -0.92 42.16
CA ALA A 841 -11.79 -1.16 41.79
C ALA A 841 -11.59 -1.46 40.29
N LEU A 842 -12.55 -2.13 39.67
CA LEU A 842 -12.48 -2.54 38.27
C LEU A 842 -13.08 -1.47 37.35
N LEU A 843 -14.09 -0.74 37.83
CA LEU A 843 -14.60 0.46 37.15
C LEU A 843 -13.53 1.56 37.03
N GLN A 844 -12.77 1.84 38.10
CA GLN A 844 -11.74 2.89 38.07
C GLN A 844 -10.64 2.62 37.05
N LYS A 845 -10.28 1.34 36.82
CA LYS A 845 -9.26 0.96 35.83
C LYS A 845 -9.70 1.19 34.39
N HIS A 846 -10.98 0.99 34.07
CA HIS A 846 -11.49 0.97 32.70
C HIS A 846 -12.65 1.95 32.45
N ILE A 847 -12.70 3.07 33.17
CA ILE A 847 -13.83 4.00 33.12
C ILE A 847 -14.08 4.58 31.72
N SER A 848 -13.02 4.90 30.98
CA SER A 848 -13.13 5.45 29.62
C SER A 848 -13.79 4.44 28.66
N LEU A 849 -13.34 3.18 28.71
CA LEU A 849 -13.87 2.09 27.89
C LEU A 849 -15.34 1.79 28.21
N VAL A 850 -15.68 1.70 29.50
CA VAL A 850 -17.06 1.48 29.96
C VAL A 850 -17.97 2.63 29.52
N CYS A 851 -17.51 3.88 29.62
CA CYS A 851 -18.27 5.04 29.14
C CYS A 851 -18.47 5.01 27.62
N LYS A 852 -17.40 4.77 26.85
CA LYS A 852 -17.45 4.73 25.38
C LYS A 852 -18.44 3.67 24.90
N THR A 853 -18.30 2.45 25.40
CA THR A 853 -19.18 1.33 25.04
C THR A 853 -20.64 1.56 25.49
N LEU A 854 -20.86 2.04 26.71
CA LEU A 854 -22.21 2.31 27.22
C LEU A 854 -22.91 3.42 26.42
N PHE A 855 -22.24 4.53 26.16
CA PHE A 855 -22.83 5.65 25.40
C PHE A 855 -23.13 5.25 23.97
N PHE A 856 -22.25 4.45 23.35
CA PHE A 856 -22.49 3.91 22.02
C PHE A 856 -23.72 3.00 21.97
N VAL A 857 -23.81 2.01 22.85
CA VAL A 857 -24.96 1.07 22.92
C VAL A 857 -26.28 1.82 23.15
N ILE A 858 -26.28 2.83 24.03
CA ILE A 858 -27.48 3.64 24.27
C ILE A 858 -27.84 4.50 23.06
N ARG A 859 -26.85 5.11 22.40
CA ARG A 859 -27.07 5.95 21.20
C ARG A 859 -27.63 5.11 20.05
N PHE A 860 -27.05 3.94 19.79
CA PHE A 860 -27.44 3.06 18.70
C PHE A 860 -28.84 2.48 18.90
N ASN A 861 -29.13 1.89 20.07
CA ASN A 861 -30.41 1.25 20.36
C ASN A 861 -31.42 2.18 21.06
N TYR A 862 -31.25 3.50 20.96
CA TYR A 862 -32.08 4.47 21.68
C TYR A 862 -33.58 4.23 21.48
N LYS A 863 -34.00 3.99 20.24
CA LYS A 863 -35.41 3.81 19.87
C LYS A 863 -36.03 2.57 20.53
N GLU A 864 -35.30 1.46 20.55
CA GLU A 864 -35.76 0.20 21.13
C GLU A 864 -35.73 0.24 22.67
N LEU A 865 -34.69 0.84 23.24
CA LEU A 865 -34.53 0.98 24.68
C LEU A 865 -35.63 1.85 25.30
N VAL A 866 -36.03 2.94 24.61
CA VAL A 866 -37.12 3.81 25.06
C VAL A 866 -38.50 3.17 24.84
N ALA A 867 -38.65 2.30 23.85
CA ALA A 867 -39.91 1.57 23.62
C ALA A 867 -40.20 0.51 24.70
N GLN A 868 -39.16 -0.04 25.35
CA GLN A 868 -39.29 -1.04 26.41
C GLN A 868 -39.93 -0.45 27.69
N LYS A 869 -41.02 -1.06 28.15
CA LYS A 869 -41.76 -0.64 29.37
C LYS A 869 -41.35 -1.38 30.64
N ASN A 870 -40.24 -2.11 30.62
CA ASN A 870 -39.80 -2.95 31.74
C ASN A 870 -39.28 -2.10 32.92
N ALA A 871 -39.96 -2.19 34.08
CA ALA A 871 -39.58 -1.44 35.28
C ALA A 871 -38.18 -1.81 35.80
N ASN A 872 -37.80 -3.09 35.69
CA ASN A 872 -36.48 -3.58 36.13
C ASN A 872 -35.34 -2.95 35.32
N LEU A 873 -35.51 -2.81 34.01
CA LEU A 873 -34.51 -2.18 33.14
C LEU A 873 -34.33 -0.69 33.49
N LYS A 874 -35.44 0.01 33.78
CA LYS A 874 -35.40 1.40 34.23
C LYS A 874 -34.63 1.57 35.55
N LEU A 875 -34.82 0.63 36.49
CA LEU A 875 -34.07 0.60 37.75
C LEU A 875 -32.58 0.34 37.51
N GLN A 876 -32.23 -0.59 36.61
CA GLN A 876 -30.85 -0.87 36.22
C GLN A 876 -30.16 0.36 35.62
N ILE A 877 -30.77 1.02 34.63
CA ILE A 877 -30.22 2.24 34.02
C ILE A 877 -30.05 3.35 35.06
N THR A 878 -30.99 3.49 36.01
CA THR A 878 -30.88 4.47 37.08
C THR A 878 -29.69 4.17 38.00
N ARG A 879 -29.49 2.89 38.36
CA ARG A 879 -28.36 2.45 39.19
C ARG A 879 -27.01 2.68 38.48
N VAL A 880 -26.90 2.27 37.23
CA VAL A 880 -25.71 2.50 36.38
C VAL A 880 -25.40 3.99 36.30
N LYS A 881 -26.40 4.83 36.01
CA LYS A 881 -26.25 6.29 35.91
C LYS A 881 -25.72 6.89 37.22
N ASP A 882 -26.31 6.51 38.36
CA ASP A 882 -25.93 7.09 39.66
C ASP A 882 -24.52 6.65 40.08
N ASN A 883 -24.15 5.38 39.86
CA ASN A 883 -22.82 4.87 40.16
C ASN A 883 -21.76 5.48 39.24
N LEU A 884 -22.02 5.54 37.93
CA LEU A 884 -21.08 6.09 36.95
C LEU A 884 -20.85 7.58 37.19
N ARG A 885 -21.91 8.36 37.47
CA ARG A 885 -21.78 9.79 37.79
C ARG A 885 -21.01 10.03 39.09
N LYS A 886 -21.18 9.19 40.11
CA LYS A 886 -20.39 9.29 41.35
C LYS A 886 -18.91 9.07 41.06
N SER A 887 -18.59 8.02 40.29
CA SER A 887 -17.21 7.70 39.91
C SER A 887 -16.56 8.81 39.07
N LEU A 888 -17.26 9.30 38.04
CA LEU A 888 -16.78 10.40 37.20
C LEU A 888 -16.58 11.69 37.99
N LYS A 889 -17.50 12.05 38.90
CA LYS A 889 -17.31 13.21 39.77
C LYS A 889 -16.09 13.07 40.66
N SER A 890 -15.89 11.91 41.30
CA SER A 890 -14.69 11.65 42.11
C SER A 890 -13.41 11.88 41.31
N ASN A 891 -13.33 11.34 40.09
CA ASN A 891 -12.15 11.51 39.24
C ASN A 891 -11.96 12.97 38.78
N VAL A 892 -13.06 13.67 38.46
CA VAL A 892 -13.01 15.10 38.08
C VAL A 892 -12.58 15.96 39.26
N ASP A 893 -13.05 15.64 40.47
CA ASP A 893 -12.67 16.36 41.69
C ASP A 893 -11.18 16.12 42.03
N GLU A 894 -10.69 14.88 41.89
CA GLU A 894 -9.26 14.56 42.04
C GLU A 894 -8.39 15.25 40.99
N LEU A 895 -8.81 15.24 39.71
CA LEU A 895 -8.13 15.94 38.63
C LEU A 895 -8.13 17.46 38.87
N GLY A 896 -9.27 18.01 39.27
CA GLY A 896 -9.40 19.43 39.61
C GLY A 896 -8.49 19.82 40.77
N PHE A 897 -8.46 19.00 41.84
CA PHE A 897 -7.55 19.20 42.96
C PHE A 897 -6.08 19.14 42.55
N ASN A 898 -5.70 18.17 41.70
CA ASN A 898 -4.33 18.02 41.23
C ASN A 898 -3.90 19.18 40.32
N ILE A 899 -4.78 19.64 39.43
CA ILE A 899 -4.51 20.77 38.54
C ILE A 899 -4.36 22.06 39.35
N GLU A 900 -5.28 22.35 40.26
CA GLU A 900 -5.20 23.53 41.11
C GLU A 900 -4.03 23.44 42.10
N GLY A 901 -3.73 22.26 42.62
CA GLY A 901 -2.54 21.99 43.43
C GLY A 901 -1.24 22.24 42.65
N MET A 902 -1.16 21.77 41.40
CA MET A 902 -0.01 22.04 40.51
C MET A 902 0.11 23.53 40.16
N LYS A 903 -1.00 24.21 39.89
CA LYS A 903 -1.02 25.66 39.66
C LYS A 903 -0.57 26.42 40.91
N PHE A 904 -1.05 26.01 42.08
CA PHE A 904 -0.67 26.61 43.35
C PHE A 904 0.82 26.40 43.67
N ILE A 905 1.35 25.19 43.47
CA ILE A 905 2.78 24.90 43.62
C ILE A 905 3.60 25.71 42.62
N LYS A 906 3.14 25.80 41.36
CA LYS A 906 3.76 26.65 40.34
C LYS A 906 3.77 28.11 40.79
N GLN A 907 2.66 28.64 41.29
CA GLN A 907 2.53 30.01 41.77
C GLN A 907 3.40 30.27 43.01
N GLN A 908 3.48 29.32 43.94
CA GLN A 908 4.34 29.42 45.13
C GLN A 908 5.82 29.36 44.74
N TRP A 909 6.17 28.52 43.77
CA TRP A 909 7.51 28.46 43.22
C TRP A 909 7.88 29.77 42.52
N GLU A 910 6.96 30.31 41.71
CA GLU A 910 7.08 31.63 41.09
C GLU A 910 7.28 32.71 42.15
N LEU A 911 6.46 32.80 43.19
CA LEU A 911 6.62 33.78 44.28
C LEU A 911 7.97 33.70 45.01
N ASN A 912 8.51 32.49 45.21
CA ASN A 912 9.78 32.29 45.91
C ASN A 912 11.02 32.52 45.03
N HIS A 913 10.90 32.39 43.70
CA HIS A 913 12.03 32.45 42.76
C HIS A 913 11.92 33.61 41.76
N HIS A 914 10.80 34.34 41.72
CA HIS A 914 10.71 35.60 40.99
C HIS A 914 11.59 36.65 41.65
N LEU A 915 12.26 37.42 40.81
CA LEU A 915 12.91 38.67 41.22
C LEU A 915 11.81 39.72 41.44
N GLU A 916 11.91 40.52 42.51
CA GLU A 916 11.00 41.65 42.73
C GLU A 916 11.30 42.75 41.70
N PHE A 917 10.35 43.01 40.79
CA PHE A 917 10.41 44.13 39.86
C PHE A 917 9.53 45.27 40.37
N ASN A 918 10.07 46.48 40.45
CA ASN A 918 9.30 47.68 40.84
C ASN A 918 8.70 48.43 39.65
N ASP A 919 9.08 48.06 38.41
CA ASP A 919 8.63 48.67 37.16
C ASP A 919 7.98 47.61 36.25
N GLU A 920 6.73 47.84 35.84
CA GLU A 920 5.94 46.96 34.97
C GLU A 920 6.62 46.72 33.60
N TYR A 921 7.42 47.68 33.11
CA TYR A 921 8.14 47.52 31.84
C TYR A 921 9.33 46.56 31.97
N GLU A 922 9.99 46.51 33.12
CA GLU A 922 11.10 45.58 33.37
C GLU A 922 10.59 44.17 33.61
N GLU A 923 9.46 44.03 34.31
CA GLU A 923 8.77 42.77 34.57
C GLU A 923 8.36 42.07 33.25
N LYS A 924 7.67 42.78 32.35
CA LYS A 924 7.30 42.24 31.02
C LYS A 924 8.51 41.79 30.20
N ASN A 925 9.58 42.57 30.19
CA ASN A 925 10.80 42.24 29.45
C ASN A 925 11.52 41.02 30.03
N PHE A 926 11.44 40.80 31.35
CA PHE A 926 11.98 39.62 32.01
C PHE A 926 11.14 38.38 31.70
N GLU A 927 9.82 38.48 31.78
CA GLU A 927 8.87 37.41 31.42
C GLU A 927 9.01 36.98 29.94
N GLU A 928 9.12 37.94 29.01
CA GLU A 928 9.32 37.62 27.58
C GLU A 928 10.64 36.87 27.32
N LYS A 929 11.68 37.14 28.11
CA LYS A 929 12.97 36.44 28.00
C LYS A 929 12.97 35.05 28.63
N HIS A 930 12.25 34.86 29.74
CA HIS A 930 12.21 33.60 30.50
C HIS A 930 11.01 32.70 30.15
N SER A 931 10.08 33.19 29.32
CA SER A 931 9.00 32.37 28.76
C SER A 931 9.56 31.12 28.08
N LYS A 932 8.88 29.98 28.27
CA LYS A 932 9.22 28.74 27.58
C LYS A 932 8.92 28.92 26.09
N LYS A 933 9.93 29.30 25.33
CA LYS A 933 9.85 29.39 23.87
C LYS A 933 9.94 27.98 23.31
N ARG A 934 8.81 27.44 22.86
CA ARG A 934 8.83 26.38 21.84
C ARG A 934 9.07 27.08 20.51
N VAL A 935 10.14 26.70 19.83
CA VAL A 935 10.34 27.09 18.43
C VAL A 935 9.42 26.20 17.62
N PHE A 936 8.20 26.68 17.36
CA PHE A 936 7.38 26.12 16.30
C PHE A 936 8.03 26.54 14.99
N GLY A 937 8.38 25.56 14.16
CA GLY A 937 8.85 25.84 12.81
C GLY A 937 7.70 26.39 12.01
N THR A 938 7.46 27.71 12.08
CA THR A 938 6.59 28.38 11.13
C THR A 938 7.30 28.30 9.78
N LEU A 939 6.78 27.48 8.87
CA LEU A 939 7.21 27.46 7.47
C LEU A 939 6.99 28.88 6.92
N ALA A 940 8.09 29.59 6.68
CA ALA A 940 8.14 30.94 6.15
C ALA A 940 8.29 30.93 4.65
#